data_AF-A0A2C6CZ56-F1
#
_entry.id   AF-A0A2C6CZ56-F1
#
_cell.length_a   1.000
_cell.length_b   1.000
_cell.length_c   1.000
_cell.angle_alpha   90.00
_cell.angle_beta   90.00
_cell.angle_gamma   90.00
#
_symmetry.space_group_name_H-M   'P 1'
#
loop_
_entity.id
_entity.type
_entity.pdbx_description
1 polymer ?
#
loop_
_entity_poly.entity_id
_entity_poly.type
_entity_poly.pdbx_seq_one_letter_code
_entity_poly.pdbx_strand_id
1 'polypeptide(L)'
;MAIYPINPAIMFKAYYLFISLAMVLFFGNPLSAATITVNNTADAGAGTLRQAVMDAMPGDTILFDASTNLSIISLASQIDVSDDLTIIGNGELMTVLNGGGATRLFNVTDGAVSISGMGIGGGSATSGGAIFVGSDADLTVSNIAFGANFASGATATEGGGAIANDGGSVSVMSCVFTNNAANGASGSGGAILNLNSGTLSVTDSDFSDNSSSRAGGAIEDNSTNASSVVISNCDFTNNITGPAPGNGGAIHITGNGGMSITGGTYSGNVAAREGGAIWNGSGVMGIESVTIDDNEANGPASDDGGGGIFNNGGTCMIFGETTITNNRALGTSGSGGGILNATGSTMTISNAVLQGNSSSRAGGAIEDQSGAGTTLALSNVDLMTNTTGPSPGNGGGLHVTGPGDVSYVGGMVSGNTAATEGGGLWNHTGTMNLEDLSIINNEAQGPDANHGGGGLFNLAGGTMTLSGDMQLIGNSATGTSGSGGGILNSLDASLTIEGATFQSNTANRAGGAIEDISNDDDVLVINNTDFLNNEAGSNPGNGGALHITGSGRVEITGGSAQANVAAREGGAFWNGFGRMILSGVNIIDNIAQGDAPDDGGGGIFNNGGFVVMNGLCTVSGNMATGTAGSGGGIFNGPRSSLAINFCRILNNTANRAGGGIEDQSGPPAISITNSSFSNNNAGVSPGNGGGIHLTGNGNISLSNVSFTNNQAVEGGGLWVGTGRAILTRTFWFENVATGDESDQGGGAVFVLPGGELMVRRNSAFVGNMATGASGSGGAILATDSTTLTVMQSQFMQNTASRAGGAIEDQSGGRAVTEIVDVEFTENTTGAAPGNGGAIHITGAGSMNITGGKAAFNVAAREGGAFWNGAGTMMIDNVNIHDNVANGTSTDDGGGGVFNNGGVVRIENSTIWNNSAPEGAGAGGGIFNLDDGNLFIVSSTISGNSANAGGGIFNGDTTVVTNSTIAFNEAVEIGGGIFAADDALSCLGGTIAAANTASSNADVAGGDFTTNTYNLIGTGSGIFPMGGTGDIVGTDGTPVDAFLDTLADNGGDQLTIALFCESPAIDAGNPGDDTEDQRGLSVANGTRDIGAFESQDGECEDRDLGGDLRPIAQGNTPNDGQTSIATNEVQSAKIFPNPSFSQAVNLVLPYRTDANATTEVQLFDLSGKMHFRNVFGSGQHRLELGDLPTGTYLLRLITNGETESHRLLLK
;
A
#
# COMPACT_ATOMS: atom_id res chain seq x y z
N MET A 1 1.56 -25.81 -79.74
CA MET A 1 0.36 -25.76 -80.59
C MET A 1 -0.67 -24.94 -79.84
N ALA A 2 -1.44 -24.11 -80.56
CA ALA A 2 -2.39 -23.09 -80.09
C ALA A 2 -1.80 -21.70 -79.80
N ILE A 3 -2.35 -20.75 -80.56
CA ILE A 3 -2.09 -19.32 -80.74
C ILE A 3 -3.22 -18.57 -80.01
N TYR A 4 -2.94 -17.42 -79.37
CA TYR A 4 -3.88 -16.30 -79.15
C TYR A 4 -3.10 -15.04 -78.68
N PRO A 5 -3.62 -13.80 -78.84
CA PRO A 5 -3.12 -12.85 -79.84
C PRO A 5 -2.45 -11.61 -79.24
N ILE A 6 -1.60 -10.97 -80.04
CA ILE A 6 -0.89 -9.72 -79.72
C ILE A 6 -1.83 -8.52 -79.93
N ASN A 7 -1.80 -7.60 -78.97
CA ASN A 7 -2.61 -6.39 -78.87
C ASN A 7 -2.37 -5.41 -80.06
N PRO A 8 -3.43 -4.92 -80.76
CA PRO A 8 -3.32 -3.99 -81.90
C PRO A 8 -2.74 -2.60 -81.57
N ALA A 9 -2.65 -2.21 -80.29
CA ALA A 9 -2.16 -0.89 -79.89
C ALA A 9 -0.65 -0.67 -80.14
N ILE A 10 0.13 -1.75 -80.27
CA ILE A 10 1.60 -1.67 -80.44
C ILE A 10 2.01 -1.55 -81.92
N MET A 11 1.20 -2.05 -82.86
CA MET A 11 1.48 -1.88 -84.30
C MET A 11 1.11 -0.49 -84.84
N PHE A 12 0.19 0.24 -84.21
CA PHE A 12 -0.20 1.58 -84.66
C PHE A 12 0.81 2.67 -84.28
N LYS A 13 1.57 2.50 -83.19
CA LYS A 13 2.64 3.44 -82.78
C LYS A 13 3.95 3.25 -83.55
N ALA A 14 4.25 2.04 -84.04
CA ALA A 14 5.48 1.78 -84.80
C ALA A 14 5.43 2.29 -86.25
N TYR A 15 4.24 2.39 -86.85
CA TYR A 15 4.06 2.85 -88.24
C TYR A 15 4.15 4.38 -88.38
N TYR A 16 3.78 5.15 -87.35
CA TYR A 16 3.94 6.61 -87.34
C TYR A 16 5.37 7.05 -87.00
N LEU A 17 6.08 6.32 -86.14
CA LEU A 17 7.47 6.63 -85.79
C LEU A 17 8.45 6.43 -86.96
N PHE A 18 8.13 5.55 -87.91
CA PHE A 18 8.93 5.35 -89.13
C PHE A 18 8.59 6.33 -90.27
N ILE A 19 7.40 6.93 -90.28
CA ILE A 19 7.01 7.95 -91.26
C ILE A 19 7.43 9.35 -90.80
N SER A 20 7.45 9.62 -89.48
CA SER A 20 7.96 10.90 -88.95
C SER A 20 9.49 11.03 -89.08
N LEU A 21 10.25 9.93 -88.98
CA LEU A 21 11.71 9.98 -89.17
C LEU A 21 12.14 10.10 -90.66
N ALA A 22 11.25 9.73 -91.60
CA ALA A 22 11.54 9.77 -93.03
C ALA A 22 11.15 11.10 -93.71
N MET A 23 10.28 11.92 -93.12
CA MET A 23 9.95 13.27 -93.64
C MET A 23 10.97 14.35 -93.24
N VAL A 24 11.85 14.10 -92.28
CA VAL A 24 12.89 15.08 -91.84
C VAL A 24 14.07 15.17 -92.83
N LEU A 25 14.12 14.35 -93.89
CA LEU A 25 15.24 14.32 -94.83
C LEU A 25 15.01 14.96 -96.20
N PHE A 26 13.86 15.60 -96.46
CA PHE A 26 13.68 16.37 -97.70
C PHE A 26 12.87 17.65 -97.48
N PHE A 27 13.62 18.77 -97.50
CA PHE A 27 13.23 20.19 -97.48
C PHE A 27 13.07 20.88 -96.11
N GLY A 28 14.09 21.68 -95.78
CA GLY A 28 14.09 22.72 -94.75
C GLY A 28 15.24 22.54 -93.77
N ASN A 29 16.25 23.40 -93.82
CA ASN A 29 17.28 23.47 -92.76
C ASN A 29 16.58 23.60 -91.39
N PRO A 30 17.11 23.03 -90.30
CA PRO A 30 16.66 23.46 -88.97
C PRO A 30 16.94 24.97 -88.90
N LEU A 31 15.91 25.78 -88.73
CA LEU A 31 16.12 27.14 -88.28
C LEU A 31 16.82 27.02 -86.93
N SER A 32 18.05 27.53 -86.83
CA SER A 32 18.64 27.81 -85.54
C SER A 32 17.72 28.81 -84.84
N ALA A 33 17.35 28.55 -83.59
CA ALA A 33 16.77 29.56 -82.72
C ALA A 33 17.57 30.86 -82.86
N ALA A 34 16.88 31.94 -83.23
CA ALA A 34 17.46 33.25 -83.37
C ALA A 34 17.50 33.95 -82.01
N THR A 35 18.46 34.86 -81.85
CA THR A 35 18.49 35.78 -80.72
C THR A 35 17.99 37.15 -81.16
N ILE A 36 16.94 37.64 -80.49
CA ILE A 36 16.34 38.95 -80.75
C ILE A 36 16.67 39.86 -79.56
N THR A 37 17.14 41.08 -79.84
CA THR A 37 17.57 42.02 -78.79
C THR A 37 16.60 43.18 -78.63
N VAL A 38 16.09 43.36 -77.41
CA VAL A 38 15.36 44.56 -76.97
C VAL A 38 16.38 45.64 -76.61
N ASN A 39 16.34 46.80 -77.28
CA ASN A 39 17.36 47.85 -77.13
C ASN A 39 16.81 49.22 -76.71
N ASN A 40 15.50 49.32 -76.50
CA ASN A 40 14.86 50.51 -75.96
C ASN A 40 13.64 50.15 -75.09
N THR A 41 13.18 51.13 -74.31
CA THR A 41 12.16 50.96 -73.27
C THR A 41 10.75 51.38 -73.69
N ALA A 42 10.54 51.70 -74.97
CA ALA A 42 9.20 52.02 -75.46
C ALA A 42 8.31 50.77 -75.45
N ASP A 43 6.99 50.97 -75.35
CA ASP A 43 6.02 49.88 -75.34
C ASP A 43 5.86 49.17 -76.69
N ALA A 44 6.04 49.91 -77.80
CA ALA A 44 5.84 49.39 -79.16
C ALA A 44 6.76 50.06 -80.19
N GLY A 45 6.96 49.38 -81.32
CA GLY A 45 7.87 49.80 -82.40
C GLY A 45 9.19 49.00 -82.39
N ALA A 46 10.03 49.25 -83.39
CA ALA A 46 11.27 48.49 -83.58
C ALA A 46 12.19 48.57 -82.35
N GLY A 47 12.75 47.42 -81.94
CA GLY A 47 13.67 47.31 -80.80
C GLY A 47 13.01 47.27 -79.41
N THR A 48 11.68 47.25 -79.34
CA THR A 48 10.91 47.08 -78.09
C THR A 48 10.69 45.60 -77.76
N LEU A 49 10.37 45.29 -76.50
CA LEU A 49 10.00 43.93 -76.07
C LEU A 49 8.79 43.40 -76.85
N ARG A 50 7.75 44.22 -77.01
CA ARG A 50 6.53 43.83 -77.73
C ARG A 50 6.82 43.44 -79.17
N GLN A 51 7.64 44.23 -79.88
CA GLN A 51 8.03 43.88 -81.24
C GLN A 51 8.92 42.65 -81.28
N ALA A 52 9.83 42.48 -80.31
CA ALA A 52 10.69 41.30 -80.23
C ALA A 52 9.90 40.00 -80.06
N VAL A 53 8.84 40.00 -79.25
CA VAL A 53 7.93 38.85 -79.11
C VAL A 53 7.14 38.60 -80.40
N MET A 54 6.63 39.65 -81.06
CA MET A 54 5.91 39.50 -82.33
C MET A 54 6.79 38.99 -83.49
N ASP A 55 8.09 39.29 -83.46
CA ASP A 55 9.05 38.90 -84.49
C ASP A 55 9.66 37.50 -84.24
N ALA A 56 9.47 36.95 -83.04
CA ALA A 56 10.03 35.67 -82.64
C ALA A 56 9.37 34.49 -83.38
N MET A 57 10.17 33.47 -83.67
CA MET A 57 9.70 32.16 -84.11
C MET A 57 9.81 31.15 -82.95
N PRO A 58 9.06 30.03 -82.99
CA PRO A 58 9.17 28.98 -81.96
C PRO A 58 10.63 28.53 -81.75
N GLY A 59 11.07 28.59 -80.49
CA GLY A 59 12.40 28.26 -80.00
C GLY A 59 13.36 29.45 -79.84
N ASP A 60 12.99 30.66 -80.28
CA ASP A 60 13.86 31.83 -80.24
C ASP A 60 14.17 32.32 -78.80
N THR A 61 15.22 33.14 -78.67
CA THR A 61 15.61 33.78 -77.40
C THR A 61 15.58 35.30 -77.50
N ILE A 62 14.91 35.95 -76.55
CA ILE A 62 14.87 37.40 -76.39
C ILE A 62 15.83 37.82 -75.28
N LEU A 63 16.73 38.74 -75.60
CA LEU A 63 17.69 39.35 -74.65
C LEU A 63 17.47 40.86 -74.55
N PHE A 64 17.91 41.47 -73.45
CA PHE A 64 17.88 42.92 -73.25
C PHE A 64 19.28 43.53 -73.39
N ASP A 65 19.42 44.55 -74.23
CA ASP A 65 20.67 45.31 -74.31
C ASP A 65 20.90 46.08 -73.01
N ALA A 66 22.17 46.28 -72.65
CA ALA A 66 22.56 47.04 -71.47
C ALA A 66 22.03 48.50 -71.48
N SER A 67 21.68 49.04 -72.66
CA SER A 67 21.01 50.34 -72.81
C SER A 67 19.67 50.44 -72.07
N THR A 68 19.03 49.31 -71.77
CA THR A 68 17.74 49.24 -71.08
C THR A 68 17.87 49.14 -69.55
N ASN A 69 19.09 48.93 -69.05
CA ASN A 69 19.32 48.70 -67.62
C ASN A 69 18.86 49.88 -66.76
N LEU A 70 18.33 49.55 -65.57
CA LEU A 70 17.84 50.50 -64.56
C LEU A 70 16.71 51.42 -65.05
N SER A 71 16.17 51.16 -66.24
CA SER A 71 15.05 51.89 -66.81
C SER A 71 13.80 51.00 -66.78
N ILE A 72 12.66 51.58 -66.42
CA ILE A 72 11.39 50.85 -66.38
C ILE A 72 10.82 50.77 -67.80
N ILE A 73 10.52 49.55 -68.25
CA ILE A 73 9.76 49.28 -69.47
C ILE A 73 8.29 49.25 -69.08
N SER A 74 7.57 50.34 -69.36
CA SER A 74 6.14 50.44 -69.05
C SER A 74 5.31 49.88 -70.19
N LEU A 75 4.44 48.91 -69.88
CA LEU A 75 3.56 48.29 -70.86
C LEU A 75 2.19 48.95 -70.86
N ALA A 76 1.70 49.33 -72.04
CA ALA A 76 0.36 49.92 -72.21
C ALA A 76 -0.75 48.87 -72.37
N SER A 77 -0.37 47.63 -72.70
CA SER A 77 -1.26 46.46 -72.84
C SER A 77 -0.47 45.16 -72.62
N GLN A 78 -1.15 44.04 -72.44
CA GLN A 78 -0.49 42.73 -72.29
C GLN A 78 0.30 42.33 -73.54
N ILE A 79 1.28 41.45 -73.37
CA ILE A 79 2.02 40.77 -74.43
C ILE A 79 1.54 39.32 -74.49
N ASP A 80 0.96 38.93 -75.63
CA ASP A 80 0.54 37.55 -75.87
C ASP A 80 1.73 36.69 -76.32
N VAL A 81 1.88 35.52 -75.72
CA VAL A 81 2.91 34.52 -76.05
C VAL A 81 2.23 33.19 -76.32
N SER A 82 2.47 32.60 -77.49
CA SER A 82 1.86 31.33 -77.93
C SER A 82 2.86 30.36 -78.55
N ASP A 83 4.14 30.71 -78.56
CA ASP A 83 5.22 29.94 -79.17
C ASP A 83 6.23 29.55 -78.10
N ASP A 84 6.99 28.47 -78.34
CA ASP A 84 8.16 28.14 -77.53
C ASP A 84 9.11 29.35 -77.51
N LEU A 85 9.45 29.88 -76.34
CA LEU A 85 10.17 31.15 -76.26
C LEU A 85 11.02 31.25 -74.99
N THR A 86 12.23 31.76 -75.11
CA THR A 86 13.07 32.10 -73.95
C THR A 86 13.26 33.61 -73.85
N ILE A 87 12.99 34.22 -72.70
CA ILE A 87 13.15 35.66 -72.44
C ILE A 87 14.08 35.84 -71.24
N ILE A 88 15.25 36.45 -71.44
CA ILE A 88 16.29 36.60 -70.42
C ILE A 88 16.63 38.07 -70.21
N GLY A 89 16.32 38.58 -69.02
CA GLY A 89 16.69 39.91 -68.54
C GLY A 89 18.12 39.98 -68.00
N ASN A 90 18.56 41.20 -67.72
CA ASN A 90 19.92 41.49 -67.23
C ASN A 90 20.07 41.40 -65.70
N GLY A 91 19.03 40.96 -64.99
CA GLY A 91 18.93 40.90 -63.53
C GLY A 91 17.67 41.60 -63.02
N GLU A 92 17.19 41.18 -61.85
CA GLU A 92 15.90 41.61 -61.25
C GLU A 92 15.76 43.12 -61.04
N LEU A 93 16.86 43.80 -60.73
CA LEU A 93 16.91 45.26 -60.59
C LEU A 93 17.34 45.98 -61.89
N MET A 94 17.83 45.22 -62.87
CA MET A 94 18.41 45.77 -64.10
C MET A 94 17.36 45.86 -65.20
N THR A 95 16.63 44.77 -65.46
CA THR A 95 15.49 44.75 -66.38
C THR A 95 14.21 44.78 -65.56
N VAL A 96 13.42 45.86 -65.65
CA VAL A 96 12.19 46.02 -64.88
C VAL A 96 11.02 46.29 -65.81
N LEU A 97 10.03 45.40 -65.80
CA LEU A 97 8.76 45.54 -66.53
C LEU A 97 7.66 46.04 -65.59
N ASN A 98 6.85 46.99 -66.05
CA ASN A 98 5.76 47.56 -65.25
C ASN A 98 4.45 47.70 -66.02
N GLY A 99 3.35 47.16 -65.47
CA GLY A 99 1.99 47.25 -66.02
C GLY A 99 1.19 48.51 -65.65
N GLY A 100 1.79 49.44 -64.89
CA GLY A 100 1.21 50.74 -64.52
C GLY A 100 -0.03 50.68 -63.60
N GLY A 101 -0.31 49.53 -63.00
CA GLY A 101 -1.51 49.24 -62.22
C GLY A 101 -2.77 49.03 -63.07
N ALA A 102 -2.62 48.90 -64.39
CA ALA A 102 -3.75 48.94 -65.33
C ALA A 102 -3.81 47.76 -66.32
N THR A 103 -2.71 47.05 -66.56
CA THR A 103 -2.67 45.93 -67.52
C THR A 103 -1.92 44.72 -66.98
N ARG A 104 -2.31 43.53 -67.44
CA ARG A 104 -1.49 42.31 -67.41
C ARG A 104 -0.20 42.54 -68.21
N LEU A 105 0.91 41.91 -67.82
CA LEU A 105 2.18 42.00 -68.54
C LEU A 105 2.30 40.89 -69.60
N PHE A 106 2.15 39.62 -69.22
CA PHE A 106 2.24 38.48 -70.13
C PHE A 106 0.97 37.62 -70.11
N ASN A 107 0.53 37.18 -71.29
CA ASN A 107 -0.54 36.23 -71.48
C ASN A 107 -0.02 35.03 -72.26
N VAL A 108 0.37 33.96 -71.55
CA VAL A 108 0.98 32.76 -72.12
C VAL A 108 -0.13 31.74 -72.38
N THR A 109 -0.40 31.45 -73.64
CA THR A 109 -1.57 30.64 -74.05
C THR A 109 -1.21 29.24 -74.55
N ASP A 110 0.00 29.05 -75.04
CA ASP A 110 0.54 27.80 -75.58
C ASP A 110 2.08 27.89 -75.59
N GLY A 111 2.76 26.77 -75.82
CA GLY A 111 4.22 26.67 -75.96
C GLY A 111 4.99 26.56 -74.64
N ALA A 112 6.25 26.15 -74.76
CA ALA A 112 7.22 26.08 -73.67
C ALA A 112 7.95 27.43 -73.51
N VAL A 113 7.60 28.18 -72.46
CA VAL A 113 8.08 29.55 -72.24
C VAL A 113 8.97 29.62 -71.01
N SER A 114 10.18 30.15 -71.17
CA SER A 114 11.12 30.41 -70.07
C SER A 114 11.34 31.91 -69.90
N ILE A 115 11.10 32.47 -68.71
CA ILE A 115 11.35 33.88 -68.39
C ILE A 115 12.31 33.97 -67.21
N SER A 116 13.39 34.73 -67.33
CA SER A 116 14.38 34.84 -66.24
C SER A 116 15.05 36.20 -66.10
N GLY A 117 15.56 36.48 -64.89
CA GLY A 117 16.48 37.59 -64.61
C GLY A 117 15.87 38.98 -64.74
N MET A 118 14.67 39.24 -64.22
CA MET A 118 14.02 40.56 -64.32
C MET A 118 13.02 40.83 -63.20
N GLY A 119 12.73 42.11 -62.96
CA GLY A 119 11.64 42.54 -62.09
C GLY A 119 10.35 42.69 -62.89
N ILE A 120 9.24 42.18 -62.36
CA ILE A 120 7.92 42.22 -63.00
C ILE A 120 6.92 42.77 -61.98
N GLY A 121 6.42 43.98 -62.20
CA GLY A 121 5.57 44.63 -61.19
C GLY A 121 4.47 45.54 -61.73
N GLY A 122 3.61 46.02 -60.83
CA GLY A 122 2.51 46.91 -61.18
C GLY A 122 1.52 46.32 -62.19
N GLY A 123 1.48 45.01 -62.36
CA GLY A 123 0.49 44.35 -63.20
C GLY A 123 -0.91 44.40 -62.60
N SER A 124 -1.94 44.49 -63.43
CA SER A 124 -3.33 44.47 -62.96
C SER A 124 -4.25 43.81 -63.98
N ALA A 125 -4.97 42.77 -63.56
CA ALA A 125 -5.90 42.02 -64.39
C ALA A 125 -7.06 41.44 -63.56
N THR A 126 -7.99 40.73 -64.20
CA THR A 126 -8.96 39.89 -63.46
C THR A 126 -8.29 38.68 -62.82
N SER A 127 -7.32 38.08 -63.50
CA SER A 127 -6.49 36.97 -63.01
C SER A 127 -5.09 37.08 -63.58
N GLY A 128 -4.07 36.71 -62.81
CA GLY A 128 -2.68 36.78 -63.26
C GLY A 128 -2.30 38.22 -63.56
N GLY A 129 -2.17 39.04 -62.52
CA GLY A 129 -1.89 40.48 -62.69
C GLY A 129 -0.58 40.72 -63.44
N ALA A 130 0.44 39.88 -63.23
CA ALA A 130 1.64 39.87 -64.06
C ALA A 130 1.52 38.89 -65.24
N ILE A 131 1.24 37.61 -64.95
CA ILE A 131 1.28 36.52 -65.93
C ILE A 131 0.03 35.66 -65.81
N PHE A 132 -0.61 35.38 -66.94
CA PHE A 132 -1.64 34.34 -67.06
C PHE A 132 -1.10 33.19 -67.90
N VAL A 133 -1.38 31.94 -67.49
CA VAL A 133 -0.94 30.71 -68.15
C VAL A 133 -2.16 29.87 -68.51
N GLY A 134 -2.32 29.56 -69.80
CA GLY A 134 -3.39 28.73 -70.32
C GLY A 134 -3.12 27.22 -70.22
N SER A 135 -4.12 26.41 -70.55
CA SER A 135 -4.11 24.96 -70.33
C SER A 135 -3.05 24.18 -71.12
N ASP A 136 -2.61 24.70 -72.26
CA ASP A 136 -1.62 24.05 -73.12
C ASP A 136 -0.21 24.65 -72.95
N ALA A 137 -0.04 25.62 -72.04
CA ALA A 137 1.23 26.32 -71.81
C ALA A 137 2.09 25.65 -70.73
N ASP A 138 3.41 25.71 -70.92
CA ASP A 138 4.42 25.23 -69.98
C ASP A 138 5.38 26.39 -69.64
N LEU A 139 5.20 27.01 -68.47
CA LEU A 139 5.93 28.21 -68.04
C LEU A 139 7.02 27.86 -67.03
N THR A 140 8.26 28.24 -67.32
CA THR A 140 9.34 28.28 -66.34
C THR A 140 9.72 29.73 -66.04
N VAL A 141 9.66 30.13 -64.77
CA VAL A 141 10.16 31.42 -64.29
C VAL A 141 11.33 31.20 -63.33
N SER A 142 12.42 31.95 -63.52
CA SER A 142 13.58 31.85 -62.63
C SER A 142 14.31 33.17 -62.38
N ASN A 143 14.73 33.44 -61.15
CA ASN A 143 15.40 34.71 -60.79
C ASN A 143 14.55 35.92 -61.20
N ILE A 144 13.29 35.92 -60.77
CA ILE A 144 12.31 36.97 -61.03
C ILE A 144 11.85 37.58 -59.72
N ALA A 145 11.81 38.91 -59.67
CA ALA A 145 11.17 39.65 -58.58
C ALA A 145 9.77 40.13 -59.01
N PHE A 146 8.72 39.43 -58.56
CA PHE A 146 7.32 39.80 -58.73
C PHE A 146 6.87 40.75 -57.63
N GLY A 147 6.65 42.02 -57.96
CA GLY A 147 6.34 43.07 -56.98
C GLY A 147 5.06 43.83 -57.27
N ALA A 148 4.16 43.96 -56.28
CA ALA A 148 2.97 44.83 -56.37
C ALA A 148 2.10 44.56 -57.61
N ASN A 149 1.81 43.30 -57.89
CA ASN A 149 0.88 42.89 -58.94
C ASN A 149 -0.50 42.56 -58.35
N PHE A 150 -1.57 42.87 -59.09
CA PHE A 150 -2.94 42.86 -58.59
C PHE A 150 -3.88 42.02 -59.46
N ALA A 151 -4.68 41.16 -58.82
CA ALA A 151 -5.82 40.49 -59.43
C ALA A 151 -7.13 41.01 -58.83
N SER A 152 -7.94 41.65 -59.66
CA SER A 152 -9.18 42.37 -59.29
C SER A 152 -10.47 41.59 -59.55
N GLY A 153 -10.35 40.34 -60.02
CA GLY A 153 -11.50 39.49 -60.33
C GLY A 153 -12.38 39.19 -59.11
N ALA A 154 -13.69 39.14 -59.32
CA ALA A 154 -14.66 39.11 -58.23
C ALA A 154 -14.94 37.69 -57.73
N THR A 155 -14.50 36.65 -58.45
CA THR A 155 -14.83 35.24 -58.17
C THR A 155 -13.64 34.46 -57.60
N ALA A 156 -13.92 33.32 -56.96
CA ALA A 156 -12.92 32.42 -56.38
C ALA A 156 -11.93 31.83 -57.40
N THR A 157 -12.32 31.78 -58.68
CA THR A 157 -11.48 31.32 -59.79
C THR A 157 -10.67 32.45 -60.43
N GLU A 158 -10.75 33.66 -59.88
CA GLU A 158 -10.05 34.83 -60.41
C GLU A 158 -9.12 35.43 -59.34
N GLY A 159 -7.81 35.23 -59.50
CA GLY A 159 -6.83 35.60 -58.50
C GLY A 159 -5.39 35.48 -59.03
N GLY A 160 -4.43 35.18 -58.16
CA GLY A 160 -3.02 35.06 -58.56
C GLY A 160 -2.44 36.42 -58.92
N GLY A 161 -2.27 37.31 -57.92
CA GLY A 161 -1.86 38.70 -58.15
C GLY A 161 -0.65 38.81 -59.07
N ALA A 162 0.32 37.91 -58.94
CA ALA A 162 1.40 37.73 -59.91
C ALA A 162 1.01 36.72 -61.02
N ILE A 163 0.81 35.45 -60.69
CA ILE A 163 0.63 34.37 -61.66
C ILE A 163 -0.73 33.68 -61.47
N ALA A 164 -1.50 33.53 -62.54
CA ALA A 164 -2.65 32.62 -62.57
C ALA A 164 -2.40 31.49 -63.58
N ASN A 165 -2.41 30.25 -63.11
CA ASN A 165 -2.27 29.04 -63.90
C ASN A 165 -3.63 28.37 -64.10
N ASP A 166 -4.11 28.33 -65.34
CA ASP A 166 -5.41 27.78 -65.71
C ASP A 166 -5.27 26.47 -66.51
N GLY A 167 -4.85 25.42 -65.79
CA GLY A 167 -4.67 24.08 -66.35
C GLY A 167 -3.31 23.80 -66.99
N GLY A 168 -2.41 24.79 -67.06
CA GLY A 168 -1.06 24.63 -67.61
C GLY A 168 -0.05 24.07 -66.60
N SER A 169 1.23 24.09 -66.96
CA SER A 169 2.35 23.69 -66.10
C SER A 169 3.22 24.89 -65.75
N VAL A 170 3.51 25.09 -64.47
CA VAL A 170 4.32 26.22 -63.98
C VAL A 170 5.44 25.73 -63.07
N SER A 171 6.68 26.10 -63.43
CA SER A 171 7.88 25.91 -62.60
C SER A 171 8.44 27.26 -62.17
N VAL A 172 8.61 27.46 -60.86
CA VAL A 172 9.11 28.66 -60.22
C VAL A 172 10.40 28.32 -59.47
N MET A 173 11.49 29.02 -59.76
CA MET A 173 12.81 28.73 -59.19
C MET A 173 13.55 30.01 -58.81
N SER A 174 14.00 30.12 -57.55
CA SER A 174 14.78 31.29 -57.11
C SER A 174 14.09 32.62 -57.40
N CYS A 175 12.78 32.69 -57.14
CA CYS A 175 11.97 33.88 -57.36
C CYS A 175 11.58 34.56 -56.04
N VAL A 176 11.30 35.86 -56.11
CA VAL A 176 10.77 36.65 -54.99
C VAL A 176 9.39 37.19 -55.36
N PHE A 177 8.39 36.90 -54.54
CA PHE A 177 7.03 37.43 -54.66
C PHE A 177 6.75 38.34 -53.47
N THR A 178 6.71 39.65 -53.72
CA THR A 178 6.49 40.65 -52.67
C THR A 178 5.30 41.55 -52.96
N ASN A 179 4.45 41.76 -51.95
CA ASN A 179 3.32 42.70 -52.02
C ASN A 179 2.34 42.44 -53.17
N ASN A 180 2.23 41.21 -53.66
CA ASN A 180 1.23 40.86 -54.67
C ASN A 180 -0.13 40.64 -54.00
N ALA A 181 -1.22 41.03 -54.67
CA ALA A 181 -2.53 40.94 -54.07
C ALA A 181 -3.66 40.49 -55.00
N ALA A 182 -4.46 39.54 -54.51
CA ALA A 182 -5.76 39.20 -55.09
C ALA A 182 -6.86 39.99 -54.35
N ASN A 183 -7.08 41.24 -54.78
CA ASN A 183 -7.88 42.24 -54.07
C ASN A 183 -9.35 42.31 -54.52
N GLY A 184 -9.78 41.47 -55.45
CA GLY A 184 -11.19 41.33 -55.79
C GLY A 184 -11.98 40.61 -54.69
N ALA A 185 -13.32 40.75 -54.72
CA ALA A 185 -14.20 40.39 -53.60
C ALA A 185 -14.08 38.94 -53.09
N SER A 186 -13.67 38.01 -53.96
CA SER A 186 -13.37 36.61 -53.62
C SER A 186 -12.02 36.17 -54.19
N GLY A 187 -11.09 37.13 -54.36
CA GLY A 187 -9.78 36.89 -54.94
C GLY A 187 -8.90 35.99 -54.07
N SER A 188 -8.19 35.10 -54.75
CA SER A 188 -7.50 33.94 -54.17
C SER A 188 -6.05 33.84 -54.67
N GLY A 189 -5.14 33.30 -53.86
CA GLY A 189 -3.73 33.18 -54.23
C GLY A 189 -3.08 34.56 -54.43
N GLY A 190 -2.72 35.25 -53.36
CA GLY A 190 -2.25 36.65 -53.47
C GLY A 190 -1.08 36.83 -54.43
N ALA A 191 -0.17 35.85 -54.49
CA ALA A 191 0.87 35.75 -55.50
C ALA A 191 0.46 34.79 -56.64
N ILE A 192 0.12 33.54 -56.33
CA ILE A 192 -0.11 32.47 -57.32
C ILE A 192 -1.47 31.81 -57.10
N LEU A 193 -2.25 31.65 -58.18
CA LEU A 193 -3.46 30.84 -58.20
C LEU A 193 -3.32 29.71 -59.21
N ASN A 194 -3.47 28.45 -58.77
CA ASN A 194 -3.42 27.25 -59.62
C ASN A 194 -4.81 26.60 -59.76
N LEU A 195 -5.29 26.45 -61.00
CA LEU A 195 -6.66 26.01 -61.32
C LEU A 195 -6.67 24.84 -62.30
N ASN A 196 -7.84 24.23 -62.44
CA ASN A 196 -8.18 23.30 -63.53
C ASN A 196 -7.18 22.16 -63.72
N SER A 197 -6.63 21.66 -62.60
CA SER A 197 -5.64 20.58 -62.54
C SER A 197 -4.27 20.91 -63.14
N GLY A 198 -3.92 22.18 -63.24
CA GLY A 198 -2.58 22.63 -63.58
C GLY A 198 -1.54 22.14 -62.56
N THR A 199 -0.28 22.06 -62.98
CA THR A 199 0.85 21.68 -62.13
C THR A 199 1.65 22.90 -61.71
N LEU A 200 2.13 22.89 -60.47
CA LEU A 200 2.93 23.95 -59.88
C LEU A 200 4.12 23.34 -59.12
N SER A 201 5.34 23.68 -59.54
CA SER A 201 6.56 23.37 -58.80
C SER A 201 7.22 24.68 -58.38
N VAL A 202 7.44 24.87 -57.08
CA VAL A 202 8.09 26.06 -56.52
C VAL A 202 9.31 25.62 -55.73
N THR A 203 10.47 26.21 -56.01
CA THR A 203 11.72 25.82 -55.35
C THR A 203 12.61 27.02 -55.06
N ASP A 204 13.25 27.01 -53.90
CA ASP A 204 14.22 28.01 -53.43
C ASP A 204 13.71 29.46 -53.59
N SER A 205 12.44 29.73 -53.26
CA SER A 205 11.76 31.01 -53.56
C SER A 205 11.12 31.64 -52.32
N ASP A 206 10.99 32.97 -52.34
CA ASP A 206 10.49 33.77 -51.21
C ASP A 206 9.13 34.40 -51.53
N PHE A 207 8.18 34.31 -50.60
CA PHE A 207 6.85 34.92 -50.66
C PHE A 207 6.65 35.80 -49.43
N SER A 208 6.74 37.11 -49.61
CA SER A 208 6.59 38.08 -48.52
C SER A 208 5.48 39.10 -48.72
N ASP A 209 4.73 39.39 -47.66
CA ASP A 209 3.71 40.44 -47.63
C ASP A 209 2.65 40.32 -48.76
N ASN A 210 2.39 39.11 -49.27
CA ASN A 210 1.35 38.90 -50.27
C ASN A 210 -0.02 38.80 -49.58
N SER A 211 -1.08 39.21 -50.28
CA SER A 211 -2.42 39.21 -49.70
C SER A 211 -3.52 38.71 -50.62
N SER A 212 -4.51 38.03 -50.07
CA SER A 212 -5.72 37.66 -50.80
C SER A 212 -6.96 38.02 -49.99
N SER A 213 -8.12 38.09 -50.65
CA SER A 213 -9.39 38.38 -49.98
C SER A 213 -10.06 37.12 -49.44
N ARG A 214 -9.78 35.96 -50.07
CA ARG A 214 -10.51 34.71 -49.89
C ARG A 214 -9.68 33.58 -49.27
N ALA A 215 -8.64 33.15 -49.96
CA ALA A 215 -7.84 32.00 -49.57
C ALA A 215 -6.42 32.09 -50.15
N GLY A 216 -5.46 31.51 -49.43
CA GLY A 216 -4.05 31.45 -49.84
C GLY A 216 -3.44 32.84 -50.01
N GLY A 217 -2.98 33.46 -48.91
CA GLY A 217 -2.42 34.81 -48.96
C GLY A 217 -1.24 34.93 -49.91
N ALA A 218 -0.46 33.85 -50.09
CA ALA A 218 0.49 33.70 -51.18
C ALA A 218 -0.02 32.78 -52.28
N ILE A 219 -0.35 31.52 -51.96
CA ILE A 219 -0.67 30.49 -52.96
C ILE A 219 -2.02 29.84 -52.66
N GLU A 220 -2.89 29.76 -53.66
CA GLU A 220 -4.03 28.84 -53.63
C GLU A 220 -3.93 27.80 -54.74
N ASP A 221 -4.13 26.54 -54.36
CA ASP A 221 -4.31 25.41 -55.27
C ASP A 221 -5.77 24.93 -55.29
N ASN A 222 -6.32 24.79 -56.49
CA ASN A 222 -7.61 24.17 -56.76
C ASN A 222 -7.48 23.08 -57.83
N SER A 223 -6.33 22.42 -57.88
CA SER A 223 -6.10 21.27 -58.75
C SER A 223 -6.83 20.02 -58.23
N THR A 224 -7.07 19.05 -59.11
CA THR A 224 -7.73 17.77 -58.73
C THR A 224 -6.78 16.57 -58.71
N ASN A 225 -5.51 16.75 -59.09
CA ASN A 225 -4.52 15.69 -59.18
C ASN A 225 -3.69 15.56 -57.89
N ALA A 226 -3.47 14.34 -57.41
CA ALA A 226 -2.77 14.07 -56.14
C ALA A 226 -1.27 14.42 -56.10
N SER A 227 -0.68 14.94 -57.19
CA SER A 227 0.75 15.30 -57.28
C SER A 227 0.97 16.58 -58.09
N SER A 228 0.00 17.48 -58.05
CA SER A 228 0.00 18.72 -58.83
C SER A 228 0.88 19.81 -58.24
N VAL A 229 1.13 19.82 -56.93
CA VAL A 229 1.89 20.90 -56.28
C VAL A 229 3.08 20.39 -55.46
N VAL A 230 4.27 20.91 -55.76
CA VAL A 230 5.51 20.66 -55.03
C VAL A 230 6.12 21.98 -54.60
N ILE A 231 6.42 22.12 -53.32
CA ILE A 231 7.05 23.31 -52.74
C ILE A 231 8.27 22.86 -51.97
N SER A 232 9.45 23.34 -52.36
CA SER A 232 10.72 22.90 -51.77
C SER A 232 11.60 24.09 -51.39
N ASN A 233 12.05 24.14 -50.13
CA ASN A 233 12.95 25.16 -49.59
C ASN A 233 12.46 26.59 -49.87
N CYS A 234 11.19 26.86 -49.61
CA CYS A 234 10.59 28.17 -49.87
C CYS A 234 10.20 28.84 -48.56
N ASP A 235 10.39 30.16 -48.49
CA ASP A 235 10.05 30.96 -47.33
C ASP A 235 8.76 31.76 -47.58
N PHE A 236 7.82 31.69 -46.64
CA PHE A 236 6.54 32.37 -46.66
C PHE A 236 6.41 33.24 -45.43
N THR A 237 6.55 34.55 -45.60
CA THR A 237 6.62 35.51 -44.50
C THR A 237 5.54 36.58 -44.59
N ASN A 238 4.78 36.79 -43.52
CA ASN A 238 3.79 37.87 -43.40
C ASN A 238 2.72 37.88 -44.51
N ASN A 239 2.35 36.73 -45.05
CA ASN A 239 1.26 36.66 -46.03
C ASN A 239 -0.09 36.65 -45.32
N ILE A 240 -1.09 37.34 -45.89
CA ILE A 240 -2.35 37.64 -45.21
C ILE A 240 -3.56 37.28 -46.07
N THR A 241 -4.54 36.59 -45.49
CA THR A 241 -5.83 36.32 -46.13
C THR A 241 -6.96 37.07 -45.41
N GLY A 242 -7.79 37.79 -46.17
CA GLY A 242 -8.97 38.53 -45.71
C GLY A 242 -10.18 37.64 -45.32
N PRO A 243 -11.32 38.21 -44.92
CA PRO A 243 -12.35 37.48 -44.15
C PRO A 243 -13.32 36.57 -44.93
N ALA A 244 -13.18 36.37 -46.25
CA ALA A 244 -14.24 35.74 -47.06
C ALA A 244 -13.74 34.58 -47.95
N PRO A 245 -13.56 33.33 -47.46
CA PRO A 245 -13.80 32.83 -46.10
C PRO A 245 -12.60 32.98 -45.17
N GLY A 246 -11.40 33.31 -45.66
CA GLY A 246 -10.25 33.64 -44.82
C GLY A 246 -9.38 32.48 -44.40
N ASN A 247 -9.09 31.56 -45.31
CA ASN A 247 -8.33 30.35 -45.02
C ASN A 247 -6.91 30.39 -45.60
N GLY A 248 -5.91 29.86 -44.88
CA GLY A 248 -4.54 29.69 -45.40
C GLY A 248 -3.82 31.02 -45.58
N GLY A 249 -3.18 31.54 -44.54
CA GLY A 249 -2.47 32.83 -44.62
C GLY A 249 -1.30 32.81 -45.60
N ALA A 250 -0.58 31.68 -45.71
CA ALA A 250 0.38 31.46 -46.78
C ALA A 250 -0.22 30.62 -47.92
N ILE A 251 -0.64 29.38 -47.60
CA ILE A 251 -1.00 28.35 -48.58
C ILE A 251 -2.39 27.78 -48.30
N HIS A 252 -3.16 27.55 -49.37
CA HIS A 252 -4.47 26.91 -49.29
C HIS A 252 -4.68 25.87 -50.40
N ILE A 253 -5.20 24.68 -50.04
CA ILE A 253 -5.65 23.65 -50.99
C ILE A 253 -7.17 23.52 -50.92
N THR A 254 -7.88 23.94 -51.95
CA THR A 254 -9.36 23.88 -52.00
C THR A 254 -9.90 22.51 -52.40
N GLY A 255 -9.17 21.75 -53.24
CA GLY A 255 -9.66 20.53 -53.89
C GLY A 255 -9.09 19.22 -53.35
N ASN A 256 -9.27 18.14 -54.10
CA ASN A 256 -8.69 16.81 -53.82
C ASN A 256 -7.22 16.69 -54.25
N GLY A 257 -6.63 17.78 -54.77
CA GLY A 257 -5.24 17.85 -55.16
C GLY A 257 -4.30 17.49 -54.01
N GLY A 258 -3.10 17.02 -54.34
CA GLY A 258 -2.08 16.69 -53.36
C GLY A 258 -0.93 17.69 -53.40
N MET A 259 -0.36 17.98 -52.24
CA MET A 259 0.76 18.89 -52.07
C MET A 259 1.87 18.26 -51.25
N SER A 260 3.11 18.39 -51.74
CA SER A 260 4.32 18.04 -50.99
C SER A 260 5.09 19.31 -50.65
N ILE A 261 5.34 19.52 -49.36
CA ILE A 261 6.09 20.66 -48.82
C ILE A 261 7.33 20.13 -48.11
N THR A 262 8.51 20.53 -48.58
CA THR A 262 9.79 20.07 -48.02
C THR A 262 10.71 21.25 -47.74
N GLY A 263 11.15 21.44 -46.49
CA GLY A 263 12.05 22.54 -46.13
C GLY A 263 11.41 23.94 -46.18
N GLY A 264 12.16 24.93 -45.69
CA GLY A 264 11.75 26.34 -45.67
C GLY A 264 11.00 26.76 -44.41
N THR A 265 10.68 28.06 -44.35
CA THR A 265 10.10 28.73 -43.19
C THR A 265 8.77 29.39 -43.51
N TYR A 266 7.75 29.12 -42.70
CA TYR A 266 6.42 29.70 -42.82
C TYR A 266 6.17 30.53 -41.56
N SER A 267 6.37 31.84 -41.65
CA SER A 267 6.36 32.72 -40.47
C SER A 267 5.52 33.98 -40.57
N GLY A 268 4.87 34.36 -39.47
CA GLY A 268 4.13 35.63 -39.39
C GLY A 268 2.89 35.68 -40.30
N ASN A 269 2.45 34.55 -40.86
CA ASN A 269 1.32 34.53 -41.77
C ASN A 269 -0.01 34.60 -41.00
N VAL A 270 -0.99 35.30 -41.57
CA VAL A 270 -2.26 35.58 -40.89
C VAL A 270 -3.45 35.16 -41.75
N ALA A 271 -4.26 34.26 -41.22
CA ALA A 271 -5.56 33.91 -41.77
C ALA A 271 -6.67 34.59 -40.96
N ALA A 272 -7.60 35.27 -41.64
CA ALA A 272 -8.76 35.84 -40.97
C ALA A 272 -9.66 34.78 -40.31
N ARG A 273 -9.53 33.50 -40.68
CA ARG A 273 -10.34 32.40 -40.13
C ARG A 273 -9.51 31.18 -39.68
N GLU A 274 -8.90 30.44 -40.60
CA GLU A 274 -8.31 29.11 -40.32
C GLU A 274 -6.97 28.91 -41.03
N GLY A 275 -6.07 28.12 -40.44
CA GLY A 275 -4.80 27.74 -41.07
C GLY A 275 -3.89 28.94 -41.27
N GLY A 276 -3.34 29.50 -40.19
CA GLY A 276 -2.59 30.76 -40.26
C GLY A 276 -1.42 30.71 -41.25
N ALA A 277 -0.72 29.58 -41.34
CA ALA A 277 0.19 29.30 -42.45
C ALA A 277 -0.49 28.49 -43.56
N ILE A 278 -0.93 27.27 -43.24
CA ILE A 278 -1.25 26.24 -44.22
C ILE A 278 -2.64 25.67 -43.98
N TRP A 279 -3.42 25.53 -45.07
CA TRP A 279 -4.77 24.96 -45.03
C TRP A 279 -4.92 23.83 -46.04
N ASN A 280 -5.28 22.63 -45.56
CA ASN A 280 -5.58 21.46 -46.38
C ASN A 280 -7.09 21.19 -46.42
N GLY A 281 -7.67 21.11 -47.61
CA GLY A 281 -9.03 20.64 -47.82
C GLY A 281 -9.10 19.11 -47.83
N SER A 282 -9.82 18.54 -48.79
CA SER A 282 -9.98 17.08 -48.98
C SER A 282 -8.77 16.37 -49.59
N GLY A 283 -7.68 17.09 -49.80
CA GLY A 283 -6.45 16.61 -50.44
C GLY A 283 -5.53 15.82 -49.51
N VAL A 284 -4.39 15.41 -50.07
CA VAL A 284 -3.27 14.81 -49.31
C VAL A 284 -2.16 15.85 -49.21
N MET A 285 -1.75 16.17 -47.99
CA MET A 285 -0.67 17.11 -47.70
C MET A 285 0.47 16.40 -46.96
N GLY A 286 1.67 16.42 -47.54
CA GLY A 286 2.90 15.98 -46.88
C GLY A 286 3.77 17.18 -46.50
N ILE A 287 4.22 17.23 -45.26
CA ILE A 287 5.09 18.29 -44.72
C ILE A 287 6.34 17.64 -44.12
N GLU A 288 7.51 17.99 -44.63
CA GLU A 288 8.79 17.42 -44.21
C GLU A 288 9.86 18.48 -43.96
N SER A 289 10.52 18.44 -42.80
CA SER A 289 11.63 19.34 -42.44
C SER A 289 11.28 20.83 -42.56
N VAL A 290 10.04 21.20 -42.24
CA VAL A 290 9.55 22.58 -42.34
C VAL A 290 9.61 23.28 -40.98
N THR A 291 9.83 24.60 -40.97
CA THR A 291 9.61 25.46 -39.80
C THR A 291 8.33 26.26 -39.98
N ILE A 292 7.35 26.11 -39.08
CA ILE A 292 6.08 26.85 -39.08
C ILE A 292 6.01 27.66 -37.78
N ASP A 293 6.32 28.95 -37.85
CA ASP A 293 6.56 29.79 -36.67
C ASP A 293 5.69 31.06 -36.63
N ASP A 294 5.13 31.40 -35.48
CA ASP A 294 4.45 32.70 -35.25
C ASP A 294 3.32 33.01 -36.27
N ASN A 295 2.54 32.01 -36.66
CA ASN A 295 1.38 32.20 -37.55
C ASN A 295 0.08 32.34 -36.75
N GLU A 296 -0.89 33.06 -37.33
CA GLU A 296 -2.12 33.45 -36.64
C GLU A 296 -3.39 33.07 -37.42
N ALA A 297 -4.34 32.44 -36.71
CA ALA A 297 -5.70 32.19 -37.19
C ALA A 297 -6.73 32.92 -36.29
N ASN A 298 -7.60 33.71 -36.91
CA ASN A 298 -8.50 34.65 -36.22
C ASN A 298 -9.99 34.29 -36.24
N GLY A 299 -10.34 33.09 -36.70
CA GLY A 299 -11.73 32.66 -36.83
C GLY A 299 -12.44 32.50 -35.48
N PRO A 300 -13.64 33.09 -35.30
CA PRO A 300 -14.28 33.18 -33.99
C PRO A 300 -14.93 31.88 -33.51
N ALA A 301 -15.22 30.91 -34.39
CA ALA A 301 -15.95 29.69 -34.07
C ALA A 301 -15.07 28.62 -33.39
N SER A 302 -15.70 27.59 -32.82
CA SER A 302 -15.02 26.51 -32.09
C SER A 302 -14.25 25.54 -32.98
N ASP A 303 -14.71 25.41 -34.21
CA ASP A 303 -14.13 24.63 -35.31
C ASP A 303 -13.23 25.49 -36.21
N ASP A 304 -13.08 26.78 -35.91
CA ASP A 304 -12.03 27.62 -36.48
C ASP A 304 -10.73 27.43 -35.68
N GLY A 305 -9.58 27.60 -36.35
CA GLY A 305 -8.29 27.56 -35.67
C GLY A 305 -7.15 27.02 -36.53
N GLY A 306 -6.24 26.26 -35.91
CA GLY A 306 -5.04 25.78 -36.58
C GLY A 306 -4.09 26.93 -36.88
N GLY A 307 -3.59 27.62 -35.84
CA GLY A 307 -2.76 28.83 -36.00
C GLY A 307 -1.59 28.63 -36.97
N GLY A 308 -1.01 27.43 -37.00
CA GLY A 308 -0.10 26.99 -38.07
C GLY A 308 -0.84 26.27 -39.21
N ILE A 309 -1.39 25.09 -38.92
CA ILE A 309 -1.98 24.17 -39.89
C ILE A 309 -3.44 23.89 -39.60
N PHE A 310 -4.29 23.90 -40.63
CA PHE A 310 -5.66 23.41 -40.56
C PHE A 310 -5.89 22.30 -41.60
N ASN A 311 -6.46 21.16 -41.18
CA ASN A 311 -6.74 20.01 -42.05
C ASN A 311 -8.23 19.67 -42.06
N ASN A 312 -8.89 19.75 -43.22
CA ASN A 312 -10.35 19.71 -43.36
C ASN A 312 -10.86 18.64 -44.33
N GLY A 313 -11.13 17.44 -43.81
CA GLY A 313 -11.57 16.27 -44.57
C GLY A 313 -10.46 15.57 -45.36
N GLY A 314 -9.21 16.05 -45.27
CA GLY A 314 -8.05 15.54 -45.99
C GLY A 314 -7.13 14.66 -45.14
N THR A 315 -6.04 14.21 -45.76
CA THR A 315 -4.95 13.48 -45.10
C THR A 315 -3.75 14.40 -44.93
N CYS A 316 -3.28 14.60 -43.70
CA CYS A 316 -2.07 15.36 -43.42
C CYS A 316 -1.00 14.46 -42.80
N MET A 317 0.21 14.48 -43.36
CA MET A 317 1.37 13.72 -42.88
C MET A 317 2.52 14.68 -42.59
N ILE A 318 3.01 14.67 -41.35
CA ILE A 318 4.08 15.57 -40.88
C ILE A 318 5.26 14.72 -40.40
N PHE A 319 6.45 14.98 -40.95
CA PHE A 319 7.66 14.21 -40.62
C PHE A 319 8.96 15.01 -40.80
N GLY A 320 10.10 14.35 -40.58
CA GLY A 320 11.43 14.87 -40.90
C GLY A 320 11.90 16.02 -40.03
N GLU A 321 11.69 15.96 -38.70
CA GLU A 321 12.11 17.02 -37.75
C GLU A 321 11.41 18.37 -38.00
N THR A 322 10.17 18.32 -38.50
CA THR A 322 9.33 19.52 -38.67
C THR A 322 9.09 20.19 -37.31
N THR A 323 9.20 21.52 -37.28
CA THR A 323 8.97 22.34 -36.09
C THR A 323 7.76 23.24 -36.30
N ILE A 324 6.84 23.25 -35.33
CA ILE A 324 5.62 24.06 -35.34
C ILE A 324 5.58 24.85 -34.04
N THR A 325 5.99 26.11 -34.12
CA THR A 325 6.29 26.91 -32.94
C THR A 325 5.54 28.23 -32.87
N ASN A 326 5.18 28.65 -31.66
CA ASN A 326 4.63 29.99 -31.40
C ASN A 326 3.36 30.34 -32.20
N ASN A 327 2.64 29.37 -32.76
CA ASN A 327 1.46 29.63 -33.57
C ASN A 327 0.23 29.85 -32.68
N ARG A 328 -0.72 30.68 -33.15
CA ARG A 328 -1.76 31.27 -32.31
C ARG A 328 -3.13 31.20 -32.95
N ALA A 329 -4.08 30.57 -32.26
CA ALA A 329 -5.51 30.62 -32.60
C ALA A 329 -6.22 31.64 -31.68
N LEU A 330 -6.31 32.89 -32.14
CA LEU A 330 -6.76 34.04 -31.33
C LEU A 330 -8.24 34.36 -31.42
N GLY A 331 -8.96 33.72 -32.35
CA GLY A 331 -10.40 33.86 -32.41
C GLY A 331 -11.06 33.45 -31.09
N THR A 332 -12.23 34.01 -30.81
CA THR A 332 -12.92 33.89 -29.51
C THR A 332 -13.13 32.45 -29.03
N SER A 333 -13.20 31.50 -29.95
CA SER A 333 -13.26 30.06 -29.66
C SER A 333 -12.24 29.26 -30.49
N GLY A 334 -11.17 29.91 -30.96
CA GLY A 334 -10.16 29.28 -31.80
C GLY A 334 -9.44 28.13 -31.08
N SER A 335 -9.37 26.98 -31.75
CA SER A 335 -8.75 25.74 -31.22
C SER A 335 -7.49 25.36 -32.01
N GLY A 336 -6.64 24.50 -31.47
CA GLY A 336 -5.46 24.01 -32.21
C GLY A 336 -4.45 25.12 -32.49
N GLY A 337 -3.73 25.60 -31.47
CA GLY A 337 -2.80 26.72 -31.63
C GLY A 337 -1.75 26.45 -32.71
N GLY A 338 -1.19 25.25 -32.72
CA GLY A 338 -0.35 24.74 -33.81
C GLY A 338 -1.19 24.15 -34.94
N ILE A 339 -2.01 23.15 -34.62
CA ILE A 339 -2.72 22.32 -35.59
C ILE A 339 -4.18 22.12 -35.19
N LEU A 340 -5.10 22.23 -36.15
CA LEU A 340 -6.47 21.73 -36.01
C LEU A 340 -6.76 20.67 -37.09
N ASN A 341 -7.06 19.46 -36.66
CA ASN A 341 -7.48 18.35 -37.50
C ASN A 341 -9.01 18.18 -37.42
N ALA A 342 -9.72 18.68 -38.42
CA ALA A 342 -11.18 18.75 -38.40
C ALA A 342 -11.86 17.38 -38.63
N THR A 343 -13.18 17.34 -38.46
CA THR A 343 -13.96 16.11 -38.67
C THR A 343 -13.82 15.55 -40.08
N GLY A 344 -13.62 14.22 -40.16
CA GLY A 344 -13.42 13.50 -41.41
C GLY A 344 -11.97 13.54 -41.93
N SER A 345 -11.09 14.28 -41.26
CA SER A 345 -9.67 14.33 -41.56
C SER A 345 -8.89 13.16 -40.94
N THR A 346 -7.74 12.84 -41.54
CA THR A 346 -6.76 11.91 -40.95
C THR A 346 -5.41 12.60 -40.81
N MET A 347 -4.67 12.23 -39.75
CA MET A 347 -3.40 12.87 -39.43
C MET A 347 -2.39 11.87 -38.89
N THR A 348 -1.15 11.99 -39.37
CA THR A 348 0.00 11.25 -38.85
C THR A 348 1.16 12.20 -38.67
N ILE A 349 1.76 12.22 -37.47
CA ILE A 349 2.90 13.05 -37.14
C ILE A 349 4.00 12.15 -36.59
N SER A 350 5.22 12.28 -37.12
CA SER A 350 6.38 11.56 -36.60
C SER A 350 7.64 12.41 -36.57
N ASN A 351 8.45 12.29 -35.51
CA ASN A 351 9.71 13.03 -35.37
C ASN A 351 9.49 14.54 -35.59
N ALA A 352 8.69 15.17 -34.73
CA ALA A 352 8.31 16.57 -34.86
C ALA A 352 8.24 17.25 -33.49
N VAL A 353 8.42 18.57 -33.47
CA VAL A 353 8.33 19.39 -32.26
C VAL A 353 7.22 20.42 -32.42
N LEU A 354 6.26 20.41 -31.51
CA LEU A 354 5.23 21.42 -31.39
C LEU A 354 5.42 22.19 -30.09
N GLN A 355 5.90 23.43 -30.19
CA GLN A 355 6.34 24.19 -29.02
C GLN A 355 5.77 25.60 -28.92
N GLY A 356 5.30 26.01 -27.74
CA GLY A 356 4.93 27.41 -27.48
C GLY A 356 3.67 27.87 -28.22
N ASN A 357 2.90 26.94 -28.79
CA ASN A 357 1.68 27.27 -29.50
C ASN A 357 0.55 27.60 -28.49
N SER A 358 -0.38 28.45 -28.90
CA SER A 358 -1.48 28.88 -28.03
C SER A 358 -2.84 28.91 -28.73
N SER A 359 -3.87 28.50 -28.02
CA SER A 359 -5.26 28.58 -28.48
C SER A 359 -6.14 29.26 -27.44
N SER A 360 -7.31 29.73 -27.85
CA SER A 360 -8.28 30.37 -26.95
C SER A 360 -9.22 29.37 -26.30
N ARG A 361 -9.43 28.21 -26.94
CA ARG A 361 -10.47 27.24 -26.59
C ARG A 361 -9.93 25.88 -26.14
N ALA A 362 -9.21 25.19 -27.01
CA ALA A 362 -8.77 23.82 -26.78
C ALA A 362 -7.55 23.48 -27.64
N GLY A 363 -6.74 22.52 -27.18
CA GLY A 363 -5.59 22.02 -27.95
C GLY A 363 -4.55 23.11 -28.20
N GLY A 364 -3.71 23.43 -27.21
CA GLY A 364 -2.69 24.46 -27.38
C GLY A 364 -1.74 24.11 -28.53
N ALA A 365 -1.30 22.86 -28.62
CA ALA A 365 -0.57 22.35 -29.78
C ALA A 365 -1.51 21.80 -30.85
N ILE A 366 -2.34 20.81 -30.48
CA ILE A 366 -3.17 20.05 -31.42
C ILE A 366 -4.62 19.97 -30.89
N GLU A 367 -5.56 20.32 -31.75
CA GLU A 367 -6.98 19.98 -31.61
C GLU A 367 -7.33 18.89 -32.63
N ASP A 368 -7.80 17.73 -32.18
CA ASP A 368 -8.31 16.65 -33.03
C ASP A 368 -9.82 16.49 -32.91
N GLN A 369 -10.51 16.60 -34.04
CA GLN A 369 -11.96 16.43 -34.17
C GLN A 369 -12.30 15.24 -35.07
N SER A 370 -11.35 14.32 -35.24
CA SER A 370 -11.50 13.14 -36.09
C SER A 370 -12.66 12.25 -35.63
N GLY A 371 -13.28 11.55 -36.60
CA GLY A 371 -14.53 10.83 -36.39
C GLY A 371 -14.34 9.42 -35.82
N ALA A 372 -15.45 8.71 -35.58
CA ALA A 372 -15.36 7.34 -35.08
C ALA A 372 -14.67 6.44 -36.12
N GLY A 373 -13.68 5.66 -35.68
CA GLY A 373 -12.91 4.75 -36.54
C GLY A 373 -11.74 5.41 -37.29
N THR A 374 -11.41 6.67 -37.00
CA THR A 374 -10.13 7.28 -37.39
C THR A 374 -9.16 7.28 -36.22
N THR A 375 -7.86 7.30 -36.53
CA THR A 375 -6.80 7.35 -35.52
C THR A 375 -5.84 8.50 -35.82
N LEU A 376 -5.63 9.39 -34.85
CA LEU A 376 -4.48 10.30 -34.83
C LEU A 376 -3.25 9.50 -34.37
N ALA A 377 -2.26 9.37 -35.25
CA ALA A 377 -1.03 8.63 -34.96
C ALA A 377 0.13 9.60 -34.72
N LEU A 378 0.72 9.54 -33.52
CA LEU A 378 1.87 10.33 -33.10
C LEU A 378 3.03 9.37 -32.74
N SER A 379 4.22 9.62 -33.29
CA SER A 379 5.42 8.84 -32.94
C SER A 379 6.66 9.71 -32.80
N ASN A 380 7.31 9.67 -31.62
CA ASN A 380 8.45 10.54 -31.30
C ASN A 380 8.12 12.02 -31.56
N VAL A 381 6.98 12.46 -31.04
CA VAL A 381 6.51 13.84 -31.16
C VAL A 381 6.70 14.52 -29.81
N ASP A 382 7.26 15.72 -29.81
CA ASP A 382 7.39 16.52 -28.59
C ASP A 382 6.34 17.63 -28.56
N LEU A 383 5.50 17.65 -27.53
CA LEU A 383 4.52 18.70 -27.25
C LEU A 383 5.02 19.51 -26.06
N MET A 384 5.59 20.69 -26.30
CA MET A 384 6.27 21.47 -25.27
C MET A 384 5.68 22.88 -25.07
N THR A 385 5.47 23.27 -23.82
CA THR A 385 5.13 24.66 -23.44
C THR A 385 3.95 25.26 -24.20
N ASN A 386 2.98 24.44 -24.62
CA ASN A 386 1.78 24.90 -25.32
C ASN A 386 0.68 25.26 -24.32
N THR A 387 -0.19 26.21 -24.70
CA THR A 387 -1.18 26.79 -23.77
C THR A 387 -2.56 26.90 -24.39
N THR A 388 -3.62 26.72 -23.59
CA THR A 388 -5.00 27.01 -24.02
C THR A 388 -5.74 27.91 -23.02
N GLY A 389 -6.50 28.88 -23.54
CA GLY A 389 -7.34 29.80 -22.77
C GLY A 389 -8.66 29.18 -22.27
N PRO A 390 -9.49 29.90 -21.48
CA PRO A 390 -10.53 29.33 -20.61
C PRO A 390 -11.88 28.93 -21.26
N SER A 391 -12.01 28.85 -22.58
CA SER A 391 -13.32 28.65 -23.24
C SER A 391 -13.39 27.42 -24.17
N PRO A 392 -13.44 26.15 -23.69
CA PRO A 392 -13.55 25.71 -22.30
C PRO A 392 -12.20 25.42 -21.61
N GLY A 393 -11.07 25.46 -22.32
CA GLY A 393 -9.72 25.40 -21.74
C GLY A 393 -9.15 24.02 -21.48
N ASN A 394 -9.34 23.11 -22.44
CA ASN A 394 -8.97 21.71 -22.31
C ASN A 394 -7.78 21.34 -23.21
N GLY A 395 -6.85 20.51 -22.72
CA GLY A 395 -5.74 19.96 -23.52
C GLY A 395 -4.68 21.01 -23.87
N GLY A 396 -3.76 21.30 -22.95
CA GLY A 396 -2.68 22.27 -23.18
C GLY A 396 -1.75 21.84 -24.32
N GLY A 397 -1.39 20.55 -24.37
CA GLY A 397 -0.70 19.94 -25.50
C GLY A 397 -1.67 19.46 -26.57
N LEU A 398 -2.40 18.37 -26.27
CA LEU A 398 -3.35 17.72 -27.19
C LEU A 398 -4.76 17.71 -26.59
N HIS A 399 -5.74 18.07 -27.39
CA HIS A 399 -7.15 17.90 -27.10
C HIS A 399 -7.83 17.08 -28.19
N VAL A 400 -8.54 16.02 -27.80
CA VAL A 400 -9.37 15.22 -28.71
C VAL A 400 -10.83 15.55 -28.41
N THR A 401 -11.55 16.22 -29.31
CA THR A 401 -13.00 16.51 -29.14
C THR A 401 -13.86 15.36 -29.69
N GLY A 402 -13.39 14.68 -30.74
CA GLY A 402 -14.16 13.64 -31.43
C GLY A 402 -14.10 12.25 -30.77
N PRO A 403 -14.87 11.27 -31.28
CA PRO A 403 -14.76 9.87 -30.89
C PRO A 403 -13.60 9.14 -31.61
N GLY A 404 -12.70 9.88 -32.26
CA GLY A 404 -11.50 9.31 -32.87
C GLY A 404 -10.52 8.77 -31.81
N ASP A 405 -9.74 7.77 -32.20
CA ASP A 405 -8.73 7.18 -31.34
C ASP A 405 -7.39 7.92 -31.47
N VAL A 406 -6.55 7.82 -30.45
CA VAL A 406 -5.17 8.31 -30.44
C VAL A 406 -4.22 7.16 -30.17
N SER A 407 -3.14 7.09 -30.96
CA SER A 407 -1.98 6.25 -30.69
C SER A 407 -0.75 7.15 -30.58
N TYR A 408 -0.14 7.21 -29.40
CA TYR A 408 1.02 8.05 -29.15
C TYR A 408 2.17 7.23 -28.56
N VAL A 409 3.20 7.01 -29.38
CA VAL A 409 4.35 6.16 -29.04
C VAL A 409 5.65 6.98 -29.03
N GLY A 410 6.27 7.13 -27.88
CA GLY A 410 7.53 7.87 -27.72
C GLY A 410 7.39 9.39 -27.88
N GLY A 411 8.26 10.12 -27.19
CA GLY A 411 8.31 11.59 -27.18
C GLY A 411 7.99 12.20 -25.82
N MET A 412 8.02 13.54 -25.77
CA MET A 412 7.86 14.31 -24.54
C MET A 412 6.62 15.21 -24.59
N VAL A 413 5.79 15.14 -23.55
CA VAL A 413 4.68 16.07 -23.31
C VAL A 413 5.07 16.91 -22.09
N SER A 414 5.63 18.11 -22.30
CA SER A 414 6.26 18.85 -21.21
C SER A 414 5.87 20.32 -21.09
N GLY A 415 5.56 20.78 -19.87
CA GLY A 415 5.35 22.19 -19.56
C GLY A 415 4.11 22.81 -20.20
N ASN A 416 3.14 22.00 -20.65
CA ASN A 416 1.91 22.50 -21.26
C ASN A 416 0.92 22.95 -20.19
N THR A 417 0.09 23.94 -20.51
CA THR A 417 -0.88 24.53 -19.57
C THR A 417 -2.28 24.58 -20.16
N ALA A 418 -3.24 24.01 -19.43
CA ALA A 418 -4.66 24.11 -19.72
C ALA A 418 -5.36 24.98 -18.67
N ALA A 419 -6.19 25.92 -19.13
CA ALA A 419 -6.98 26.77 -18.23
C ALA A 419 -7.99 25.99 -17.38
N THR A 420 -8.37 24.77 -17.79
CA THR A 420 -9.34 23.92 -17.09
C THR A 420 -8.76 22.55 -16.75
N GLU A 421 -8.54 21.68 -17.74
CA GLU A 421 -8.24 20.26 -17.50
C GLU A 421 -7.40 19.63 -18.62
N GLY A 422 -6.68 18.55 -18.31
CA GLY A 422 -5.76 17.89 -19.24
C GLY A 422 -4.62 18.81 -19.64
N GLY A 423 -3.76 19.19 -18.68
CA GLY A 423 -2.66 20.13 -18.94
C GLY A 423 -1.76 19.67 -20.08
N GLY A 424 -1.43 18.37 -20.11
CA GLY A 424 -0.77 17.71 -21.23
C GLY A 424 -1.76 17.24 -22.29
N LEU A 425 -2.48 16.16 -22.02
CA LEU A 425 -3.37 15.50 -22.97
C LEU A 425 -4.79 15.37 -22.42
N TRP A 426 -5.78 15.49 -23.31
CA TRP A 426 -7.19 15.38 -22.96
C TRP A 426 -7.91 14.43 -23.93
N ASN A 427 -8.56 13.40 -23.38
CA ASN A 427 -9.31 12.39 -24.13
C ASN A 427 -10.84 12.53 -23.92
N HIS A 428 -11.61 12.46 -25.02
CA HIS A 428 -13.06 12.43 -24.99
C HIS A 428 -13.59 10.98 -24.83
N THR A 429 -14.46 10.54 -25.73
CA THR A 429 -15.08 9.20 -25.74
C THR A 429 -14.32 8.16 -26.57
N GLY A 430 -13.21 8.56 -27.22
CA GLY A 430 -12.35 7.66 -27.99
C GLY A 430 -11.39 6.86 -27.11
N THR A 431 -10.56 6.03 -27.76
CA THR A 431 -9.47 5.30 -27.12
C THR A 431 -8.17 6.08 -27.26
N MET A 432 -7.50 6.37 -26.15
CA MET A 432 -6.16 6.94 -26.13
C MET A 432 -5.15 5.91 -25.62
N ASN A 433 -4.30 5.42 -26.53
CA ASN A 433 -3.21 4.49 -26.23
C ASN A 433 -1.88 5.23 -26.18
N LEU A 434 -1.23 5.19 -25.02
CA LEU A 434 0.03 5.88 -24.74
C LEU A 434 1.12 4.86 -24.43
N GLU A 435 2.26 4.97 -25.11
CA GLU A 435 3.40 4.06 -24.97
C GLU A 435 4.72 4.82 -24.91
N ASP A 436 5.57 4.49 -23.93
CA ASP A 436 6.93 5.03 -23.78
C ASP A 436 7.02 6.58 -23.77
N LEU A 437 6.05 7.25 -23.13
CA LEU A 437 6.00 8.72 -23.04
C LEU A 437 6.54 9.27 -21.73
N SER A 438 7.22 10.43 -21.84
CA SER A 438 7.53 11.30 -20.70
C SER A 438 6.55 12.48 -20.65
N ILE A 439 5.66 12.49 -19.66
CA ILE A 439 4.66 13.54 -19.40
C ILE A 439 5.11 14.34 -18.18
N ILE A 440 5.68 15.51 -18.40
CA ILE A 440 6.47 16.24 -17.40
C ILE A 440 5.95 17.67 -17.16
N ASN A 441 5.77 18.06 -15.91
CA ASN A 441 5.50 19.45 -15.51
C ASN A 441 4.32 20.11 -16.25
N ASN A 442 3.29 19.35 -16.60
CA ASN A 442 2.09 19.92 -17.23
C ASN A 442 1.11 20.40 -16.15
N GLU A 443 0.33 21.44 -16.47
CA GLU A 443 -0.50 22.16 -15.50
C GLU A 443 -1.97 22.28 -15.96
N ALA A 444 -2.90 21.94 -15.07
CA ALA A 444 -4.34 22.19 -15.23
C ALA A 444 -4.85 23.18 -14.16
N GLN A 445 -5.45 24.29 -14.60
CA GLN A 445 -5.81 25.43 -13.73
C GLN A 445 -7.30 25.50 -13.33
N GLY A 446 -8.11 24.53 -13.76
CA GLY A 446 -9.55 24.55 -13.57
C GLY A 446 -9.97 24.53 -12.10
N PRO A 447 -10.91 25.41 -11.67
CA PRO A 447 -11.16 25.64 -10.25
C PRO A 447 -11.98 24.56 -9.55
N ASP A 448 -12.71 23.73 -10.30
CA ASP A 448 -13.71 22.79 -9.75
C ASP A 448 -13.11 21.40 -9.49
N ALA A 449 -13.81 20.62 -8.65
CA ALA A 449 -13.36 19.30 -8.21
C ALA A 449 -13.20 18.27 -9.34
N ASN A 450 -14.00 18.40 -10.39
CA ASN A 450 -13.96 17.57 -11.59
C ASN A 450 -13.04 18.14 -12.67
N HIS A 451 -12.34 19.25 -12.40
CA HIS A 451 -11.27 19.75 -13.25
C HIS A 451 -9.92 19.28 -12.68
N GLY A 452 -8.95 19.06 -13.56
CA GLY A 452 -7.63 18.60 -13.15
C GLY A 452 -6.98 17.73 -14.22
N GLY A 453 -6.23 16.71 -13.80
CA GLY A 453 -5.45 15.90 -14.74
C GLY A 453 -4.30 16.72 -15.32
N GLY A 454 -3.43 17.25 -14.46
CA GLY A 454 -2.32 18.12 -14.86
C GLY A 454 -1.53 17.52 -16.02
N GLY A 455 -1.25 16.22 -15.96
CA GLY A 455 -0.73 15.45 -17.10
C GLY A 455 -1.83 15.06 -18.09
N LEU A 456 -2.76 14.20 -17.66
CA LEU A 456 -3.77 13.56 -18.50
C LEU A 456 -5.17 13.71 -17.92
N PHE A 457 -6.14 13.92 -18.80
CA PHE A 457 -7.55 13.88 -18.46
C PHE A 457 -8.30 12.89 -19.35
N ASN A 458 -9.13 12.05 -18.75
CA ASN A 458 -10.00 11.10 -19.45
C ASN A 458 -11.46 11.40 -19.12
N LEU A 459 -12.25 11.78 -20.14
CA LEU A 459 -13.66 12.11 -19.97
C LEU A 459 -14.54 10.85 -19.91
N ALA A 460 -15.75 11.01 -19.37
CA ALA A 460 -16.79 9.98 -19.35
C ALA A 460 -16.97 9.26 -20.70
N GLY A 461 -16.95 7.93 -20.68
CA GLY A 461 -16.98 7.06 -21.86
C GLY A 461 -15.65 6.90 -22.59
N GLY A 462 -14.61 7.63 -22.19
CA GLY A 462 -13.26 7.51 -22.73
C GLY A 462 -12.51 6.28 -22.22
N THR A 463 -11.67 5.71 -23.07
CA THR A 463 -10.75 4.62 -22.68
C THR A 463 -9.32 5.10 -22.79
N MET A 464 -8.55 4.94 -21.73
CA MET A 464 -7.13 5.30 -21.70
C MET A 464 -6.26 4.12 -21.27
N THR A 465 -5.23 3.83 -22.05
CA THR A 465 -4.25 2.78 -21.75
C THR A 465 -2.85 3.36 -21.75
N LEU A 466 -2.11 3.14 -20.65
CA LEU A 466 -0.70 3.49 -20.49
C LEU A 466 0.12 2.20 -20.47
N SER A 467 1.19 2.13 -21.26
CA SER A 467 2.06 0.94 -21.34
C SER A 467 3.51 1.29 -21.66
N GLY A 468 4.43 0.36 -21.41
CA GLY A 468 5.86 0.58 -21.65
C GLY A 468 6.52 1.37 -20.51
N ASP A 469 7.53 2.20 -20.82
CA ASP A 469 8.24 3.05 -19.85
C ASP A 469 7.54 4.41 -19.71
N MET A 470 6.35 4.40 -19.12
CA MET A 470 5.56 5.62 -18.89
C MET A 470 6.09 6.41 -17.68
N GLN A 471 6.37 7.69 -17.89
CA GLN A 471 6.86 8.59 -16.84
C GLN A 471 5.95 9.81 -16.71
N LEU A 472 5.26 9.95 -15.57
CA LEU A 472 4.42 11.09 -15.24
C LEU A 472 5.04 11.84 -14.07
N ILE A 473 5.75 12.93 -14.36
CA ILE A 473 6.62 13.59 -13.38
C ILE A 473 6.26 15.07 -13.22
N GLY A 474 6.02 15.52 -11.98
CA GLY A 474 5.87 16.95 -11.68
C GLY A 474 4.60 17.60 -12.23
N ASN A 475 3.62 16.82 -12.68
CA ASN A 475 2.38 17.36 -13.23
C ASN A 475 1.47 17.89 -12.10
N SER A 476 0.75 18.97 -12.37
CA SER A 476 0.06 19.73 -11.33
C SER A 476 -1.38 20.10 -11.71
N ALA A 477 -2.31 19.88 -10.78
CA ALA A 477 -3.66 20.42 -10.83
C ALA A 477 -3.76 21.60 -9.84
N THR A 478 -3.52 22.81 -10.34
CA THR A 478 -3.30 24.04 -9.55
C THR A 478 -4.58 24.84 -9.27
N GLY A 479 -5.69 24.47 -9.91
CA GLY A 479 -6.98 25.09 -9.61
C GLY A 479 -7.43 24.86 -8.17
N THR A 480 -8.32 25.70 -7.65
CA THR A 480 -8.71 25.74 -6.22
C THR A 480 -9.24 24.43 -5.65
N SER A 481 -9.80 23.58 -6.50
CA SER A 481 -10.23 22.21 -6.18
C SER A 481 -9.69 21.20 -7.20
N GLY A 482 -8.60 21.51 -7.88
CA GLY A 482 -8.00 20.65 -8.90
C GLY A 482 -7.58 19.29 -8.35
N SER A 483 -7.86 18.22 -9.10
CA SER A 483 -7.62 16.82 -8.69
C SER A 483 -6.80 16.06 -9.72
N GLY A 484 -6.13 14.98 -9.33
CA GLY A 484 -5.39 14.15 -10.26
C GLY A 484 -4.19 14.90 -10.87
N GLY A 485 -3.14 15.16 -10.10
CA GLY A 485 -1.98 15.92 -10.58
C GLY A 485 -1.37 15.29 -11.83
N GLY A 486 -1.23 13.96 -11.83
CA GLY A 486 -0.90 13.15 -13.00
C GLY A 486 -2.12 12.91 -13.90
N ILE A 487 -3.14 12.22 -13.39
CA ILE A 487 -4.32 11.78 -14.14
C ILE A 487 -5.61 12.10 -13.38
N LEU A 488 -6.61 12.63 -14.08
CA LEU A 488 -8.00 12.63 -13.63
C LEU A 488 -8.83 11.74 -14.57
N ASN A 489 -9.35 10.64 -14.02
CA ASN A 489 -10.24 9.71 -14.72
C ASN A 489 -11.69 9.97 -14.28
N SER A 490 -12.53 10.42 -15.22
CA SER A 490 -13.90 10.83 -14.96
C SER A 490 -14.83 9.64 -14.65
N LEU A 491 -16.04 9.96 -14.21
CA LEU A 491 -17.13 8.99 -14.09
C LEU A 491 -17.38 8.29 -15.44
N ASP A 492 -17.58 6.97 -15.43
CA ASP A 492 -17.81 6.12 -16.62
C ASP A 492 -16.61 6.03 -17.58
N ALA A 493 -15.41 6.43 -17.14
CA ALA A 493 -14.18 6.38 -17.93
C ALA A 493 -13.31 5.18 -17.51
N SER A 494 -12.71 4.50 -18.49
CA SER A 494 -11.87 3.33 -18.25
C SER A 494 -10.38 3.70 -18.32
N LEU A 495 -9.61 3.24 -17.33
CA LEU A 495 -8.17 3.47 -17.24
C LEU A 495 -7.43 2.16 -16.95
N THR A 496 -6.43 1.86 -17.77
CA THR A 496 -5.51 0.73 -17.59
C THR A 496 -4.06 1.23 -17.61
N ILE A 497 -3.28 0.83 -16.62
CA ILE A 497 -1.86 1.19 -16.47
C ILE A 497 -1.03 -0.08 -16.34
N GLU A 498 -0.15 -0.31 -17.31
CA GLU A 498 0.74 -1.47 -17.40
C GLU A 498 2.21 -1.01 -17.33
N GLY A 499 2.70 -0.77 -16.11
CA GLY A 499 4.04 -0.22 -15.88
C GLY A 499 4.08 1.30 -16.05
N ALA A 500 4.29 2.03 -14.96
CA ALA A 500 4.46 3.48 -14.99
C ALA A 500 5.15 3.99 -13.72
N THR A 501 5.78 5.15 -13.82
CA THR A 501 6.24 5.92 -12.65
C THR A 501 5.49 7.23 -12.55
N PHE A 502 4.80 7.43 -11.43
CA PHE A 502 4.19 8.70 -11.03
C PHE A 502 5.06 9.34 -9.97
N GLN A 503 5.76 10.42 -10.32
CA GLN A 503 6.69 11.06 -9.40
C GLN A 503 6.39 12.54 -9.21
N SER A 504 6.32 12.98 -7.95
CA SER A 504 6.22 14.41 -7.60
C SER A 504 5.05 15.15 -8.26
N ASN A 505 3.97 14.43 -8.60
CA ASN A 505 2.75 15.05 -9.08
C ASN A 505 1.97 15.65 -7.91
N THR A 506 1.27 16.74 -8.16
CA THR A 506 0.60 17.52 -7.12
C THR A 506 -0.84 17.85 -7.50
N ALA A 507 -1.77 17.72 -6.56
CA ALA A 507 -3.14 18.20 -6.70
C ALA A 507 -3.54 19.02 -5.48
N ASN A 508 -4.37 20.06 -5.66
CA ASN A 508 -4.85 20.84 -4.53
C ASN A 508 -5.95 20.14 -3.71
N ARG A 509 -6.72 19.23 -4.34
CA ARG A 509 -7.87 18.57 -3.73
C ARG A 509 -7.62 17.11 -3.37
N ALA A 510 -7.35 16.27 -4.36
CA ALA A 510 -7.33 14.83 -4.21
C ALA A 510 -6.48 14.17 -5.30
N GLY A 511 -5.88 13.02 -4.97
CA GLY A 511 -5.14 12.21 -5.93
C GLY A 511 -3.92 12.95 -6.47
N GLY A 512 -2.86 13.07 -5.67
CA GLY A 512 -1.65 13.77 -6.11
C GLY A 512 -1.11 13.20 -7.42
N ALA A 513 -1.13 11.88 -7.58
CA ALA A 513 -0.92 11.22 -8.86
C ALA A 513 -2.22 11.00 -9.65
N ILE A 514 -3.20 10.30 -9.06
CA ILE A 514 -4.41 9.85 -9.77
C ILE A 514 -5.66 10.16 -8.93
N GLU A 515 -6.64 10.82 -9.56
CA GLU A 515 -8.04 10.86 -9.10
C GLU A 515 -8.87 9.96 -10.01
N ASP A 516 -9.61 9.00 -9.42
CA ASP A 516 -10.54 8.13 -10.12
C ASP A 516 -11.98 8.29 -9.59
N ILE A 517 -12.92 8.49 -10.51
CA ILE A 517 -14.35 8.72 -10.21
C ILE A 517 -15.23 7.64 -10.86
N SER A 518 -14.64 6.51 -11.23
CA SER A 518 -15.30 5.41 -11.95
C SER A 518 -16.45 4.73 -11.18
N ASN A 519 -17.44 4.18 -11.89
CA ASN A 519 -18.65 3.59 -11.28
C ASN A 519 -18.53 2.06 -11.05
N ASP A 520 -19.56 1.42 -10.50
CA ASP A 520 -19.58 -0.04 -10.20
C ASP A 520 -19.23 -0.97 -11.38
N ASP A 521 -19.49 -0.54 -12.62
CA ASP A 521 -19.26 -1.31 -13.85
C ASP A 521 -17.82 -1.14 -14.38
N ASP A 522 -17.10 -0.13 -13.91
CA ASP A 522 -15.75 0.21 -14.34
C ASP A 522 -14.68 -0.49 -13.47
N VAL A 523 -13.55 -0.81 -14.11
CA VAL A 523 -12.37 -1.36 -13.43
C VAL A 523 -11.15 -0.53 -13.77
N LEU A 524 -10.54 0.08 -12.76
CA LEU A 524 -9.19 0.65 -12.84
C LEU A 524 -8.18 -0.46 -12.57
N VAL A 525 -7.33 -0.74 -13.56
CA VAL A 525 -6.26 -1.74 -13.46
C VAL A 525 -4.91 -1.05 -13.43
N ILE A 526 -4.12 -1.32 -12.39
CA ILE A 526 -2.78 -0.76 -12.18
C ILE A 526 -1.81 -1.91 -11.91
N ASN A 527 -0.87 -2.14 -12.81
CA ASN A 527 0.10 -3.20 -12.71
C ASN A 527 1.53 -2.65 -12.70
N ASN A 528 2.34 -3.07 -11.72
CA ASN A 528 3.76 -2.75 -11.62
C ASN A 528 4.06 -1.25 -11.72
N THR A 529 3.27 -0.43 -11.03
CA THR A 529 3.37 1.04 -11.04
C THR A 529 3.97 1.57 -9.75
N ASP A 530 4.88 2.53 -9.86
CA ASP A 530 5.50 3.21 -8.73
C ASP A 530 4.94 4.63 -8.55
N PHE A 531 4.48 4.94 -7.33
CA PHE A 531 3.99 6.25 -6.91
C PHE A 531 4.97 6.86 -5.90
N LEU A 532 5.77 7.83 -6.34
CA LEU A 532 6.88 8.38 -5.58
C LEU A 532 6.68 9.87 -5.28
N ASN A 533 6.61 10.24 -4.00
CA ASN A 533 6.59 11.64 -3.56
C ASN A 533 5.45 12.49 -4.16
N ASN A 534 4.27 11.91 -4.41
CA ASN A 534 3.12 12.66 -4.90
C ASN A 534 2.38 13.32 -3.73
N GLU A 535 1.72 14.46 -3.98
CA GLU A 535 1.15 15.31 -2.93
C GLU A 535 -0.30 15.75 -3.23
N ALA A 536 -1.18 15.62 -2.23
CA ALA A 536 -2.52 16.20 -2.22
C ALA A 536 -2.63 17.31 -1.15
N GLY A 537 -2.90 18.55 -1.59
CA GLY A 537 -3.02 19.75 -0.76
C GLY A 537 -4.35 19.84 0.02
N SER A 538 -4.56 20.88 0.83
CA SER A 538 -5.52 20.87 1.95
C SER A 538 -7.04 20.98 1.66
N ASN A 539 -7.51 20.81 0.42
CA ASN A 539 -8.93 21.09 0.08
C ASN A 539 -9.62 19.97 -0.72
N PRO A 540 -9.91 18.78 -0.15
CA PRO A 540 -9.75 18.40 1.26
C PRO A 540 -8.43 17.69 1.59
N GLY A 541 -7.64 17.26 0.61
CA GLY A 541 -6.30 16.68 0.82
C GLY A 541 -6.26 15.19 1.07
N ASN A 542 -6.83 14.43 0.14
CA ASN A 542 -6.97 12.99 0.27
C ASN A 542 -6.18 12.24 -0.81
N GLY A 543 -5.53 11.14 -0.45
CA GLY A 543 -4.86 10.25 -1.41
C GLY A 543 -3.65 10.90 -2.06
N GLY A 544 -2.50 10.92 -1.37
CA GLY A 544 -1.29 11.54 -1.90
C GLY A 544 -0.84 10.92 -3.23
N ALA A 545 -1.00 9.60 -3.38
CA ALA A 545 -0.86 8.91 -4.66
C ALA A 545 -2.21 8.77 -5.38
N LEU A 546 -3.11 7.93 -4.87
CA LEU A 546 -4.36 7.56 -5.52
C LEU A 546 -5.56 7.90 -4.62
N HIS A 547 -6.56 8.54 -5.21
CA HIS A 547 -7.84 8.79 -4.56
C HIS A 547 -8.99 8.26 -5.43
N ILE A 548 -9.88 7.49 -4.81
CA ILE A 548 -11.04 6.88 -5.48
C ILE A 548 -12.31 7.44 -4.85
N THR A 549 -12.97 8.35 -5.56
CA THR A 549 -14.28 8.87 -5.14
C THR A 549 -15.43 7.96 -5.58
N GLY A 550 -15.23 7.27 -6.71
CA GLY A 550 -16.21 6.40 -7.34
C GLY A 550 -16.51 5.13 -6.55
N SER A 551 -17.52 4.39 -7.01
CA SER A 551 -17.89 3.08 -6.45
C SER A 551 -17.24 1.90 -7.19
N GLY A 552 -16.43 2.20 -8.22
CA GLY A 552 -15.74 1.21 -9.03
C GLY A 552 -14.74 0.34 -8.30
N ARG A 553 -14.25 -0.66 -9.05
CA ARG A 553 -13.26 -1.62 -8.57
C ARG A 553 -11.87 -1.19 -9.00
N VAL A 554 -10.95 -1.15 -8.05
CA VAL A 554 -9.54 -0.87 -8.33
C VAL A 554 -8.70 -2.11 -8.02
N GLU A 555 -7.90 -2.53 -8.99
CA GLU A 555 -6.96 -3.62 -8.85
C GLU A 555 -5.53 -3.11 -9.00
N ILE A 556 -4.74 -3.23 -7.93
CA ILE A 556 -3.33 -2.86 -7.94
C ILE A 556 -2.49 -4.10 -7.68
N THR A 557 -1.66 -4.48 -8.65
CA THR A 557 -0.77 -5.64 -8.57
C THR A 557 0.68 -5.23 -8.71
N GLY A 558 1.50 -5.57 -7.72
CA GLY A 558 2.92 -5.18 -7.68
C GLY A 558 3.13 -3.67 -7.51
N GLY A 559 4.35 -3.21 -7.78
CA GLY A 559 4.72 -1.80 -7.65
C GLY A 559 4.81 -1.29 -6.20
N SER A 560 4.94 0.02 -6.06
CA SER A 560 5.10 0.68 -4.76
C SER A 560 4.40 2.03 -4.68
N ALA A 561 4.00 2.42 -3.48
CA ALA A 561 3.62 3.78 -3.13
C ALA A 561 4.53 4.25 -2.00
N GLN A 562 5.47 5.15 -2.33
CA GLN A 562 6.51 5.60 -1.42
C GLN A 562 6.51 7.11 -1.21
N ALA A 563 6.60 7.53 0.05
CA ALA A 563 6.79 8.92 0.46
C ALA A 563 5.74 9.90 -0.08
N ASN A 564 4.53 9.42 -0.37
CA ASN A 564 3.42 10.27 -0.79
C ASN A 564 2.82 10.97 0.42
N VAL A 565 2.29 12.17 0.20
CA VAL A 565 1.78 13.05 1.26
C VAL A 565 0.35 13.46 0.95
N ALA A 566 -0.53 13.27 1.92
CA ALA A 566 -1.88 13.81 1.91
C ALA A 566 -2.02 14.82 3.04
N ALA A 567 -2.50 16.02 2.74
CA ALA A 567 -2.72 17.06 3.74
C ALA A 567 -3.76 16.66 4.80
N ARG A 568 -4.59 15.62 4.54
CA ARG A 568 -5.60 15.13 5.46
C ARG A 568 -5.57 13.62 5.66
N GLU A 569 -5.91 12.83 4.65
CA GLU A 569 -6.17 11.38 4.80
C GLU A 569 -5.55 10.54 3.67
N GLY A 570 -5.12 9.32 3.98
CA GLY A 570 -4.69 8.34 2.97
C GLY A 570 -3.39 8.78 2.30
N GLY A 571 -2.27 8.79 3.03
CA GLY A 571 -1.02 9.35 2.53
C GLY A 571 -0.59 8.75 1.18
N ALA A 572 -0.76 7.44 0.97
CA ALA A 572 -0.73 6.86 -0.36
C ALA A 572 -2.12 6.76 -0.98
N PHE A 573 -2.99 5.93 -0.41
CA PHE A 573 -4.23 5.50 -1.05
C PHE A 573 -5.44 5.89 -0.23
N TRP A 574 -6.44 6.44 -0.92
CA TRP A 574 -7.74 6.74 -0.34
C TRP A 574 -8.84 6.01 -1.11
N ASN A 575 -9.59 5.17 -0.42
CA ASN A 575 -10.69 4.38 -0.96
C ASN A 575 -12.03 4.92 -0.43
N GLY A 576 -12.90 5.36 -1.33
CA GLY A 576 -14.28 5.73 -1.02
C GLY A 576 -15.18 4.51 -0.86
N PHE A 577 -16.34 4.50 -1.54
CA PHE A 577 -17.33 3.41 -1.44
C PHE A 577 -16.98 2.16 -2.26
N GLY A 578 -16.00 2.26 -3.15
CA GLY A 578 -15.58 1.18 -4.04
C GLY A 578 -14.81 0.05 -3.36
N ARG A 579 -14.34 -0.88 -4.19
CA ARG A 579 -13.53 -2.02 -3.77
C ARG A 579 -12.11 -1.89 -4.27
N MET A 580 -11.16 -1.78 -3.34
CA MET A 580 -9.72 -1.76 -3.63
C MET A 580 -9.09 -3.12 -3.32
N ILE A 581 -8.47 -3.73 -4.33
CA ILE A 581 -7.75 -5.00 -4.20
C ILE A 581 -6.26 -4.73 -4.43
N LEU A 582 -5.46 -5.02 -3.41
CA LEU A 582 -4.01 -4.86 -3.43
C LEU A 582 -3.35 -6.23 -3.38
N SER A 583 -2.45 -6.53 -4.33
CA SER A 583 -1.71 -7.79 -4.39
C SER A 583 -0.22 -7.54 -4.58
N GLY A 584 0.58 -7.80 -3.55
CA GLY A 584 2.05 -7.65 -3.61
C GLY A 584 2.52 -6.20 -3.74
N VAL A 585 1.74 -5.24 -3.23
CA VAL A 585 2.04 -3.80 -3.29
C VAL A 585 2.82 -3.38 -2.04
N ASN A 586 3.84 -2.54 -2.23
CA ASN A 586 4.62 -1.95 -1.13
C ASN A 586 4.15 -0.53 -0.83
N ILE A 587 3.67 -0.26 0.38
CA ILE A 587 3.16 1.05 0.83
C ILE A 587 4.08 1.56 1.93
N ILE A 588 5.00 2.45 1.56
CA ILE A 588 6.19 2.76 2.35
C ILE A 588 6.30 4.27 2.65
N ASP A 589 6.53 4.63 3.90
CA ASP A 589 6.90 5.99 4.34
C ASP A 589 5.93 7.10 3.90
N ASN A 590 4.64 6.78 3.71
CA ASN A 590 3.63 7.77 3.32
C ASN A 590 3.07 8.52 4.54
N ILE A 591 2.61 9.74 4.33
CA ILE A 591 2.23 10.67 5.40
C ILE A 591 0.81 11.19 5.19
N ALA A 592 -0.03 11.07 6.22
CA ALA A 592 -1.33 11.75 6.33
C ALA A 592 -1.26 12.82 7.44
N GLN A 593 -1.58 14.07 7.12
CA GLN A 593 -1.35 15.21 8.01
C GLN A 593 -2.60 15.75 8.72
N GLY A 594 -3.78 15.15 8.50
CA GLY A 594 -5.03 15.67 9.04
C GLY A 594 -5.09 15.60 10.57
N ASP A 595 -5.57 16.69 11.16
CA ASP A 595 -5.53 16.93 12.60
C ASP A 595 -6.64 16.21 13.38
N ALA A 596 -7.74 15.83 12.75
CA ALA A 596 -8.87 15.25 13.43
C ALA A 596 -8.65 13.76 13.79
N PRO A 597 -9.36 13.23 14.81
CA PRO A 597 -9.30 11.81 15.18
C PRO A 597 -9.65 10.83 14.07
N ASP A 598 -10.53 11.25 13.16
CA ASP A 598 -11.01 10.56 11.98
C ASP A 598 -10.23 10.90 10.71
N ASP A 599 -9.23 11.80 10.82
CA ASP A 599 -8.21 11.97 9.80
C ASP A 599 -7.05 10.98 10.07
N GLY A 600 -6.44 10.45 9.01
CA GLY A 600 -5.29 9.57 9.16
C GLY A 600 -5.10 8.59 8.02
N GLY A 601 -4.71 7.35 8.34
CA GLY A 601 -4.39 6.36 7.32
C GLY A 601 -3.11 6.75 6.59
N GLY A 602 -1.98 6.78 7.30
CA GLY A 602 -0.71 7.25 6.75
C GLY A 602 -0.35 6.55 5.43
N GLY A 603 -0.64 5.25 5.33
CA GLY A 603 -0.63 4.51 4.07
C GLY A 603 -2.00 4.53 3.36
N ILE A 604 -2.99 3.90 3.98
CA ILE A 604 -4.33 3.70 3.40
C ILE A 604 -5.41 4.30 4.27
N PHE A 605 -6.35 5.03 3.67
CA PHE A 605 -7.61 5.42 4.28
C PHE A 605 -8.79 4.76 3.54
N ASN A 606 -9.65 4.06 4.26
CA ASN A 606 -10.83 3.40 3.72
C ASN A 606 -12.11 4.02 4.31
N ASN A 607 -12.97 4.56 3.45
CA ASN A 607 -14.13 5.36 3.83
C ASN A 607 -15.45 4.78 3.28
N GLY A 608 -15.96 3.77 3.96
CA GLY A 608 -17.21 3.10 3.62
C GLY A 608 -17.07 2.01 2.54
N GLY A 609 -15.88 1.81 1.98
CA GLY A 609 -15.60 0.79 0.96
C GLY A 609 -14.96 -0.47 1.50
N PHE A 610 -14.50 -1.32 0.59
CA PHE A 610 -13.87 -2.60 0.91
C PHE A 610 -12.43 -2.68 0.42
N VAL A 611 -11.48 -2.73 1.35
CA VAL A 611 -10.06 -2.98 1.05
C VAL A 611 -9.72 -4.46 1.27
N VAL A 612 -9.10 -5.07 0.26
CA VAL A 612 -8.58 -6.44 0.31
C VAL A 612 -7.08 -6.42 0.02
N MET A 613 -6.27 -6.94 0.93
CA MET A 613 -4.82 -7.00 0.79
C MET A 613 -4.35 -8.45 0.79
N ASN A 614 -3.60 -8.83 -0.25
CA ASN A 614 -3.05 -10.18 -0.43
C ASN A 614 -1.61 -10.16 -0.99
N GLY A 615 -1.01 -11.33 -1.15
CA GLY A 615 0.14 -11.50 -2.04
C GLY A 615 1.43 -10.87 -1.53
N LEU A 616 1.64 -10.82 -0.20
CA LEU A 616 2.84 -10.22 0.42
C LEU A 616 2.88 -8.69 0.34
N CYS A 617 1.73 -8.01 0.39
CA CYS A 617 1.71 -6.56 0.58
C CYS A 617 2.46 -6.17 1.87
N THR A 618 3.20 -5.07 1.78
CA THR A 618 3.95 -4.51 2.91
C THR A 618 3.48 -3.08 3.18
N VAL A 619 3.03 -2.79 4.40
CA VAL A 619 2.68 -1.44 4.88
C VAL A 619 3.72 -1.05 5.92
N SER A 620 4.71 -0.23 5.52
CA SER A 620 5.88 0.07 6.33
C SER A 620 6.16 1.55 6.52
N GLY A 621 6.46 1.99 7.73
CA GLY A 621 7.00 3.34 7.97
C GLY A 621 6.01 4.48 7.74
N ASN A 622 4.73 4.18 7.52
CA ASN A 622 3.73 5.20 7.24
C ASN A 622 3.32 5.93 8.53
N MET A 623 2.95 7.20 8.39
CA MET A 623 2.74 8.10 9.52
C MET A 623 1.43 8.88 9.41
N ALA A 624 0.62 8.84 10.47
CA ALA A 624 -0.47 9.78 10.69
C ALA A 624 0.02 10.90 11.64
N THR A 625 0.45 12.02 11.06
CA THR A 625 1.22 13.06 11.76
C THR A 625 0.38 14.21 12.32
N GLY A 626 -0.89 14.33 11.93
CA GLY A 626 -1.76 15.36 12.50
C GLY A 626 -1.99 15.15 13.99
N THR A 627 -2.40 16.21 14.68
CA THR A 627 -2.42 16.25 16.15
C THR A 627 -3.22 15.11 16.80
N ALA A 628 -4.33 14.70 16.19
CA ALA A 628 -5.11 13.54 16.60
C ALA A 628 -5.16 12.42 15.54
N GLY A 629 -4.22 12.41 14.58
CA GLY A 629 -4.21 11.45 13.48
C GLY A 629 -4.11 9.99 13.95
N SER A 630 -4.92 9.12 13.35
CA SER A 630 -5.01 7.68 13.70
C SER A 630 -4.70 6.77 12.51
N GLY A 631 -4.42 5.49 12.75
CA GLY A 631 -4.18 4.53 11.67
C GLY A 631 -2.88 4.84 10.93
N GLY A 632 -1.73 4.69 11.60
CA GLY A 632 -0.43 5.07 11.04
C GLY A 632 -0.17 4.36 9.71
N GLY A 633 -0.49 3.06 9.65
CA GLY A 633 -0.52 2.31 8.40
C GLY A 633 -1.87 2.45 7.68
N ILE A 634 -2.95 2.03 8.34
CA ILE A 634 -4.28 1.93 7.76
C ILE A 634 -5.32 2.54 8.71
N PHE A 635 -6.21 3.36 8.16
CA PHE A 635 -7.44 3.78 8.84
C PHE A 635 -8.64 3.17 8.12
N ASN A 636 -9.42 2.36 8.83
CA ASN A 636 -10.63 1.74 8.32
C ASN A 636 -11.86 2.40 8.96
N GLY A 637 -12.48 3.33 8.25
CA GLY A 637 -13.53 4.19 8.78
C GLY A 637 -14.90 3.49 8.91
N PRO A 638 -15.93 4.23 9.35
CA PRO A 638 -17.28 3.70 9.54
C PRO A 638 -17.86 3.02 8.30
N ARG A 639 -18.56 1.89 8.51
CA ARG A 639 -19.20 1.08 7.44
C ARG A 639 -18.23 0.49 6.40
N SER A 640 -16.93 0.58 6.66
CA SER A 640 -15.91 0.00 5.80
C SER A 640 -15.73 -1.50 6.06
N SER A 641 -15.00 -2.19 5.19
CA SER A 641 -14.55 -3.56 5.42
C SER A 641 -13.08 -3.70 5.08
N LEU A 642 -12.38 -4.58 5.82
CA LEU A 642 -10.96 -4.83 5.66
C LEU A 642 -10.67 -6.33 5.76
N ALA A 643 -9.98 -6.87 4.75
CA ALA A 643 -9.50 -8.24 4.73
C ALA A 643 -8.01 -8.28 4.38
N ILE A 644 -7.21 -8.87 5.26
CA ILE A 644 -5.75 -8.92 5.12
C ILE A 644 -5.28 -10.38 5.20
N ASN A 645 -4.51 -10.82 4.21
CA ASN A 645 -3.95 -12.16 4.17
C ASN A 645 -2.55 -12.19 3.56
N PHE A 646 -1.59 -12.83 4.21
CA PHE A 646 -0.18 -12.82 3.80
C PHE A 646 0.38 -11.41 3.65
N CYS A 647 0.26 -10.55 4.66
CA CYS A 647 0.78 -9.18 4.63
C CYS A 647 1.69 -8.88 5.83
N ARG A 648 2.51 -7.83 5.69
CA ARG A 648 3.36 -7.30 6.76
C ARG A 648 3.00 -5.84 7.05
N ILE A 649 2.66 -5.52 8.29
CA ILE A 649 2.35 -4.17 8.75
C ILE A 649 3.40 -3.80 9.80
N LEU A 650 4.35 -2.92 9.48
CA LEU A 650 5.49 -2.67 10.34
C LEU A 650 5.96 -1.21 10.42
N ASN A 651 6.56 -0.82 11.54
CA ASN A 651 7.17 0.51 11.72
C ASN A 651 6.20 1.70 11.49
N ASN A 652 4.89 1.47 11.50
CA ASN A 652 3.93 2.55 11.26
C ASN A 652 3.65 3.32 12.56
N THR A 653 3.42 4.63 12.45
CA THR A 653 3.23 5.50 13.60
C THR A 653 1.97 6.34 13.49
N ALA A 654 1.17 6.38 14.54
CA ALA A 654 0.04 7.31 14.68
C ALA A 654 0.21 8.16 15.94
N ASN A 655 -0.24 9.41 15.91
CA ASN A 655 -0.20 10.25 17.11
C ASN A 655 -1.27 9.87 18.15
N ARG A 656 -2.45 9.41 17.70
CA ARG A 656 -3.61 9.16 18.57
C ARG A 656 -3.85 7.68 18.86
N ALA A 657 -4.04 6.87 17.83
CA ALA A 657 -4.46 5.47 17.97
C ALA A 657 -4.15 4.64 16.73
N GLY A 658 -4.01 3.33 16.90
CA GLY A 658 -3.85 2.38 15.80
C GLY A 658 -2.55 2.61 15.05
N GLY A 659 -1.40 2.39 15.69
CA GLY A 659 -0.09 2.61 15.07
C GLY A 659 0.02 1.87 13.72
N GLY A 660 -0.40 0.61 13.70
CA GLY A 660 -0.64 -0.14 12.47
C GLY A 660 -2.00 0.15 11.85
N ILE A 661 -3.08 -0.17 12.57
CA ILE A 661 -4.47 -0.05 12.08
C ILE A 661 -5.38 0.61 13.11
N GLU A 662 -6.13 1.62 12.69
CA GLU A 662 -7.34 2.11 13.37
C GLU A 662 -8.57 1.51 12.68
N ASP A 663 -9.47 0.87 13.43
CA ASP A 663 -10.76 0.40 12.92
C ASP A 663 -11.96 1.04 13.61
N GLN A 664 -12.87 1.54 12.78
CA GLN A 664 -14.14 2.15 13.17
C GLN A 664 -15.33 1.59 12.37
N SER A 665 -15.12 0.50 11.61
CA SER A 665 -16.12 -0.04 10.69
C SER A 665 -17.43 -0.48 11.36
N GLY A 666 -17.35 -0.97 12.59
CA GLY A 666 -18.45 -1.72 13.21
C GLY A 666 -18.64 -3.08 12.53
N PRO A 667 -19.76 -3.78 12.73
CA PRO A 667 -20.06 -5.01 12.00
C PRO A 667 -20.30 -4.72 10.50
N PRO A 668 -19.76 -5.53 9.56
CA PRO A 668 -19.16 -6.86 9.72
C PRO A 668 -17.68 -6.87 10.13
N ALA A 669 -17.21 -8.01 10.64
CA ALA A 669 -15.88 -8.15 11.24
C ALA A 669 -14.71 -7.98 10.26
N ILE A 670 -13.61 -7.35 10.71
CA ILE A 670 -12.31 -7.44 10.03
C ILE A 670 -11.75 -8.85 10.19
N SER A 671 -11.24 -9.43 9.09
CA SER A 671 -10.52 -10.71 9.09
C SER A 671 -9.07 -10.52 8.69
N ILE A 672 -8.15 -10.93 9.57
CA ILE A 672 -6.71 -10.91 9.30
C ILE A 672 -6.15 -12.32 9.49
N THR A 673 -5.42 -12.80 8.48
CA THR A 673 -4.85 -14.15 8.47
C THR A 673 -3.43 -14.17 7.95
N ASN A 674 -2.59 -15.11 8.44
CA ASN A 674 -1.24 -15.37 7.91
C ASN A 674 -0.36 -14.10 7.79
N SER A 675 -0.49 -13.15 8.73
CA SER A 675 0.10 -11.81 8.61
C SER A 675 0.87 -11.44 9.87
N SER A 676 1.69 -10.40 9.80
CA SER A 676 2.52 -9.95 10.93
C SER A 676 2.43 -8.44 11.17
N PHE A 677 2.38 -8.05 12.44
CA PHE A 677 2.42 -6.67 12.93
C PHE A 677 3.69 -6.46 13.75
N SER A 678 4.59 -5.56 13.36
CA SER A 678 5.82 -5.35 14.13
C SER A 678 6.27 -3.91 14.24
N ASN A 679 6.74 -3.48 15.42
CA ASN A 679 7.28 -2.12 15.64
C ASN A 679 6.28 -1.00 15.32
N ASN A 680 4.98 -1.24 15.37
CA ASN A 680 4.00 -0.19 15.18
C ASN A 680 3.77 0.56 16.48
N ASN A 681 3.61 1.88 16.40
CA ASN A 681 3.55 2.76 17.56
C ASN A 681 2.35 3.70 17.51
N ALA A 682 1.52 3.68 18.55
CA ALA A 682 0.55 4.75 18.81
C ALA A 682 1.16 5.73 19.83
N GLY A 683 0.96 7.02 19.62
CA GLY A 683 1.52 8.11 20.44
C GLY A 683 1.02 8.11 21.89
N VAL A 684 1.08 9.27 22.55
CA VAL A 684 0.97 9.33 24.02
C VAL A 684 -0.38 9.78 24.58
N SER A 685 -1.34 10.21 23.74
CA SER A 685 -2.68 10.58 24.24
C SER A 685 -3.78 10.53 23.16
N PRO A 686 -4.80 9.66 23.28
CA PRO A 686 -4.93 8.60 24.28
C PRO A 686 -3.88 7.49 24.08
N GLY A 687 -3.40 7.28 22.85
CA GLY A 687 -2.25 6.40 22.57
C GLY A 687 -2.59 4.91 22.47
N ASN A 688 -3.74 4.56 21.91
CA ASN A 688 -4.28 3.20 22.06
C ASN A 688 -3.93 2.29 20.88
N GLY A 689 -3.64 1.01 21.15
CA GLY A 689 -3.51 -0.03 20.12
C GLY A 689 -2.31 0.17 19.19
N GLY A 690 -1.10 -0.18 19.65
CA GLY A 690 0.12 0.03 18.87
C GLY A 690 0.09 -0.72 17.53
N GLY A 691 -0.32 -1.99 17.56
CA GLY A 691 -0.62 -2.75 16.35
C GLY A 691 -2.00 -2.40 15.77
N ILE A 692 -3.06 -2.65 16.54
CA ILE A 692 -4.45 -2.44 16.11
C ILE A 692 -5.26 -1.78 17.24
N HIS A 693 -6.04 -0.76 16.90
CA HIS A 693 -7.08 -0.19 17.77
C HIS A 693 -8.46 -0.42 17.16
N LEU A 694 -9.30 -1.19 17.87
CA LEU A 694 -10.66 -1.54 17.46
C LEU A 694 -11.68 -0.73 18.25
N THR A 695 -12.32 0.25 17.63
CA THR A 695 -13.28 1.13 18.32
C THR A 695 -14.72 0.61 18.29
N GLY A 696 -15.51 1.05 19.27
CA GLY A 696 -16.94 0.77 19.33
C GLY A 696 -17.25 -0.73 19.38
N ASN A 697 -18.30 -1.16 18.68
CA ASN A 697 -18.79 -2.54 18.63
C ASN A 697 -18.21 -3.37 17.46
N GLY A 698 -17.06 -2.95 16.92
CA GLY A 698 -16.38 -3.67 15.84
C GLY A 698 -15.97 -5.08 16.25
N ASN A 699 -15.94 -6.00 15.29
CA ASN A 699 -15.52 -7.39 15.54
C ASN A 699 -14.24 -7.68 14.77
N ILE A 700 -13.31 -8.43 15.36
CA ILE A 700 -12.08 -8.85 14.69
C ILE A 700 -11.83 -10.34 14.84
N SER A 701 -11.38 -10.96 13.75
CA SER A 701 -10.91 -12.35 13.73
C SER A 701 -9.46 -12.40 13.27
N LEU A 702 -8.57 -12.85 14.16
CA LEU A 702 -7.14 -13.02 13.91
C LEU A 702 -6.81 -14.52 13.88
N SER A 703 -6.25 -14.99 12.76
CA SER A 703 -5.86 -16.40 12.63
C SER A 703 -4.47 -16.58 12.01
N ASN A 704 -3.55 -17.23 12.72
CA ASN A 704 -2.15 -17.36 12.29
C ASN A 704 -1.50 -15.98 12.08
N VAL A 705 -1.57 -15.13 13.12
CA VAL A 705 -1.07 -13.74 13.08
C VAL A 705 -0.09 -13.53 14.22
N SER A 706 1.00 -12.79 13.95
CA SER A 706 1.98 -12.40 14.97
C SER A 706 2.00 -10.90 15.22
N PHE A 707 2.20 -10.50 16.48
CA PHE A 707 2.39 -9.13 16.94
C PHE A 707 3.70 -9.06 17.71
N THR A 708 4.66 -8.27 17.24
CA THR A 708 6.01 -8.18 17.83
C THR A 708 6.43 -6.73 18.08
N ASN A 709 6.83 -6.41 19.31
CA ASN A 709 7.42 -5.11 19.65
C ASN A 709 6.53 -3.90 19.24
N ASN A 710 5.21 -4.04 19.34
CA ASN A 710 4.29 -2.92 19.12
C ASN A 710 4.10 -2.15 20.44
N GLN A 711 3.92 -0.83 20.35
CA GLN A 711 3.89 0.07 21.50
C GLN A 711 2.66 0.99 21.47
N ALA A 712 2.04 1.15 22.64
CA ALA A 712 0.94 2.07 22.90
C ALA A 712 0.91 2.45 24.39
N VAL A 713 0.08 3.42 24.76
CA VAL A 713 -0.32 3.67 26.16
C VAL A 713 -1.14 2.50 26.70
N GLU A 714 -2.12 2.02 25.92
CA GLU A 714 -2.99 0.88 26.24
C GLU A 714 -2.98 -0.13 25.10
N GLY A 715 -2.82 -1.43 25.40
CA GLY A 715 -2.89 -2.47 24.38
C GLY A 715 -1.75 -2.36 23.36
N GLY A 716 -0.50 -2.63 23.78
CA GLY A 716 0.68 -2.48 22.92
C GLY A 716 0.52 -3.15 21.55
N GLY A 717 -0.05 -4.36 21.53
CA GLY A 717 -0.44 -5.06 20.31
C GLY A 717 -1.85 -4.71 19.82
N LEU A 718 -2.87 -4.97 20.65
CA LEU A 718 -4.28 -4.85 20.29
C LEU A 718 -5.06 -4.16 21.41
N TRP A 719 -5.91 -3.22 21.02
CA TRP A 719 -6.90 -2.61 21.91
C TRP A 719 -8.31 -2.93 21.40
N VAL A 720 -9.14 -3.49 22.28
CA VAL A 720 -10.49 -3.96 21.97
C VAL A 720 -11.52 -3.07 22.65
N GLY A 721 -12.40 -2.45 21.87
CA GLY A 721 -13.55 -1.70 22.36
C GLY A 721 -14.66 -2.59 22.94
N THR A 722 -15.92 -2.25 22.67
CA THR A 722 -17.10 -2.97 23.18
C THR A 722 -17.56 -4.12 22.29
N GLY A 723 -16.81 -4.43 21.23
CA GLY A 723 -17.07 -5.56 20.36
C GLY A 723 -16.28 -6.83 20.73
N ARG A 724 -16.14 -7.75 19.77
CA ARG A 724 -15.55 -9.07 19.99
C ARG A 724 -14.25 -9.28 19.22
N ALA A 725 -13.21 -9.72 19.92
CA ALA A 725 -11.95 -10.20 19.34
C ALA A 725 -11.80 -11.72 19.48
N ILE A 726 -11.64 -12.41 18.33
CA ILE A 726 -11.36 -13.84 18.27
C ILE A 726 -9.93 -14.07 17.81
N LEU A 727 -9.11 -14.63 18.69
CA LEU A 727 -7.70 -14.91 18.47
C LEU A 727 -7.47 -16.42 18.36
N THR A 728 -7.00 -16.89 17.21
CA THR A 728 -6.76 -18.32 16.97
C THR A 728 -5.36 -18.56 16.42
N ARG A 729 -4.50 -19.32 17.12
CA ARG A 729 -3.07 -19.46 16.75
C ARG A 729 -2.40 -18.10 16.53
N THR A 730 -2.43 -17.26 17.55
CA THR A 730 -1.83 -15.93 17.52
C THR A 730 -0.62 -15.86 18.42
N PHE A 731 0.38 -15.08 18.01
CA PHE A 731 1.66 -14.99 18.72
C PHE A 731 1.97 -13.53 19.07
N TRP A 732 2.24 -13.25 20.34
CA TRP A 732 2.39 -11.91 20.88
C TRP A 732 3.73 -11.81 21.61
N PHE A 733 4.69 -11.13 21.00
CA PHE A 733 6.07 -11.05 21.47
C PHE A 733 6.44 -9.62 21.83
N GLU A 734 6.90 -9.38 23.06
CA GLU A 734 7.57 -8.13 23.45
C GLU A 734 6.73 -6.86 23.18
N ASN A 735 5.41 -6.94 23.21
CA ASN A 735 4.56 -5.74 23.03
C ASN A 735 4.49 -4.96 24.35
N VAL A 736 4.42 -3.63 24.24
CA VAL A 736 4.59 -2.72 25.38
C VAL A 736 3.40 -1.77 25.52
N ALA A 737 2.80 -1.76 26.70
CA ALA A 737 1.85 -0.75 27.15
C ALA A 737 2.54 0.20 28.15
N THR A 738 2.51 1.52 27.89
CA THR A 738 3.27 2.52 28.67
C THR A 738 2.41 3.36 29.62
N GLY A 739 1.10 3.17 29.67
CA GLY A 739 0.21 4.02 30.47
C GLY A 739 0.42 3.89 31.98
N ASP A 740 0.35 5.03 32.66
CA ASP A 740 0.74 5.17 34.07
C ASP A 740 -0.39 4.90 35.06
N GLU A 741 -1.64 4.92 34.60
CA GLU A 741 -2.83 4.72 35.44
C GLU A 741 -3.18 3.24 35.59
N SER A 742 -4.02 2.95 36.59
CA SER A 742 -4.34 1.58 36.95
C SER A 742 -5.23 0.83 35.93
N ASP A 743 -5.94 1.58 35.11
CA ASP A 743 -6.76 1.11 34.01
C ASP A 743 -6.00 1.16 32.67
N GLN A 744 -4.69 1.44 32.69
CA GLN A 744 -3.85 1.51 31.51
C GLN A 744 -2.82 0.39 31.52
N GLY A 745 -2.94 -0.57 30.61
CA GLY A 745 -2.12 -1.78 30.65
C GLY A 745 -2.38 -2.71 29.47
N GLY A 746 -2.17 -4.02 29.67
CA GLY A 746 -2.34 -5.02 28.62
C GLY A 746 -1.22 -4.92 27.60
N GLY A 747 0.02 -5.23 27.99
CA GLY A 747 1.20 -5.08 27.12
C GLY A 747 0.99 -5.66 25.71
N ALA A 748 0.29 -6.80 25.62
CA ALA A 748 -0.22 -7.31 24.36
C ALA A 748 -1.64 -6.82 24.04
N VAL A 749 -2.62 -7.08 24.92
CA VAL A 749 -4.05 -6.86 24.64
C VAL A 749 -4.73 -6.11 25.78
N PHE A 750 -5.43 -5.05 25.43
CA PHE A 750 -6.34 -4.34 26.31
C PHE A 750 -7.79 -4.54 25.88
N VAL A 751 -8.71 -4.73 26.83
CA VAL A 751 -10.15 -4.89 26.57
C VAL A 751 -10.94 -3.89 27.42
N LEU A 752 -11.66 -2.99 26.73
CA LEU A 752 -12.50 -1.93 27.32
C LEU A 752 -13.83 -2.50 27.87
N PRO A 753 -14.53 -1.81 28.82
CA PRO A 753 -15.71 -2.38 29.44
C PRO A 753 -16.81 -2.81 28.46
N GLY A 754 -17.30 -4.03 28.64
CA GLY A 754 -18.31 -4.65 27.77
C GLY A 754 -17.76 -5.35 26.52
N GLY A 755 -16.45 -5.32 26.29
CA GLY A 755 -15.80 -6.09 25.22
C GLY A 755 -15.72 -7.60 25.50
N GLU A 756 -15.51 -8.38 24.43
CA GLU A 756 -15.34 -9.84 24.48
C GLU A 756 -13.99 -10.24 23.87
N LEU A 757 -13.18 -10.99 24.61
CA LEU A 757 -11.93 -11.55 24.13
C LEU A 757 -11.94 -13.08 24.25
N MET A 758 -11.77 -13.75 23.10
CA MET A 758 -11.60 -15.21 23.04
C MET A 758 -10.24 -15.56 22.44
N VAL A 759 -9.38 -16.19 23.23
CA VAL A 759 -8.06 -16.70 22.86
C VAL A 759 -8.10 -18.23 22.82
N ARG A 760 -7.67 -18.85 21.71
CA ARG A 760 -7.75 -20.30 21.56
C ARG A 760 -6.71 -20.92 20.62
N ARG A 761 -6.53 -22.23 20.77
CA ARG A 761 -5.79 -23.12 19.86
C ARG A 761 -4.32 -22.73 19.70
N ASN A 762 -3.53 -22.91 20.75
CA ASN A 762 -2.07 -22.70 20.78
C ASN A 762 -1.67 -21.27 20.45
N SER A 763 -2.32 -20.30 21.10
CA SER A 763 -1.82 -18.92 21.10
C SER A 763 -0.73 -18.76 22.17
N ALA A 764 0.23 -17.85 21.93
CA ALA A 764 1.35 -17.61 22.85
C ALA A 764 1.56 -16.11 23.10
N PHE A 765 1.70 -15.73 24.36
CA PHE A 765 2.00 -14.39 24.84
C PHE A 765 3.32 -14.43 25.58
N VAL A 766 4.37 -13.90 24.97
CA VAL A 766 5.74 -14.03 25.46
C VAL A 766 6.40 -12.66 25.60
N GLY A 767 6.92 -12.36 26.79
CA GLY A 767 7.73 -11.15 27.02
C GLY A 767 6.96 -9.82 26.92
N ASN A 768 5.63 -9.82 26.98
CA ASN A 768 4.86 -8.58 26.88
C ASN A 768 4.92 -7.79 28.20
N MET A 769 4.89 -6.47 28.11
CA MET A 769 5.20 -5.58 29.23
C MET A 769 4.16 -4.47 29.40
N ALA A 770 3.63 -4.33 30.62
CA ALA A 770 2.89 -3.15 31.05
C ALA A 770 3.79 -2.32 31.99
N THR A 771 4.44 -1.29 31.44
CA THR A 771 5.59 -0.62 32.07
C THR A 771 5.27 0.65 32.82
N GLY A 772 4.11 1.26 32.61
CA GLY A 772 3.77 2.50 33.33
C GLY A 772 3.60 2.26 34.82
N ALA A 773 3.60 3.34 35.60
CA ALA A 773 3.73 3.27 37.07
C ALA A 773 2.69 2.36 37.75
N SER A 774 1.46 2.33 37.22
CA SER A 774 0.37 1.45 37.69
C SER A 774 -0.06 0.41 36.66
N GLY A 775 0.79 0.14 35.66
CA GLY A 775 0.49 -0.74 34.53
C GLY A 775 0.18 -2.18 34.94
N SER A 776 -0.89 -2.74 34.39
CA SER A 776 -1.44 -4.06 34.77
C SER A 776 -1.64 -4.97 33.58
N GLY A 777 -1.68 -6.29 33.83
CA GLY A 777 -1.88 -7.27 32.77
C GLY A 777 -0.72 -7.24 31.80
N GLY A 778 0.43 -7.82 32.17
CA GLY A 778 1.64 -7.75 31.34
C GLY A 778 1.40 -8.26 29.91
N ALA A 779 0.53 -9.26 29.76
CA ALA A 779 -0.06 -9.64 28.49
C ALA A 779 -1.46 -9.05 28.29
N ILE A 780 -2.43 -9.37 29.16
CA ILE A 780 -3.85 -9.04 28.98
C ILE A 780 -4.38 -8.23 30.17
N LEU A 781 -5.02 -7.10 29.89
CA LEU A 781 -5.85 -6.38 30.86
C LEU A 781 -7.31 -6.39 30.39
N ALA A 782 -8.17 -7.05 31.17
CA ALA A 782 -9.61 -7.12 30.95
C ALA A 782 -10.34 -6.26 32.00
N THR A 783 -11.08 -5.25 31.55
CA THR A 783 -11.73 -4.27 32.44
C THR A 783 -13.17 -4.67 32.81
N ASP A 784 -13.88 -3.85 33.59
CA ASP A 784 -15.25 -4.09 34.07
C ASP A 784 -16.22 -4.62 33.00
N SER A 785 -17.07 -5.59 33.36
CA SER A 785 -18.09 -6.19 32.48
C SER A 785 -17.57 -6.83 31.18
N THR A 786 -16.27 -7.12 31.08
CA THR A 786 -15.71 -7.86 29.94
C THR A 786 -15.97 -9.36 30.05
N THR A 787 -15.99 -10.06 28.91
CA THR A 787 -15.97 -11.53 28.88
C THR A 787 -14.62 -11.99 28.36
N LEU A 788 -13.90 -12.77 29.17
CA LEU A 788 -12.59 -13.31 28.83
C LEU A 788 -12.65 -14.84 28.79
N THR A 789 -12.22 -15.41 27.67
CA THR A 789 -12.01 -16.86 27.53
C THR A 789 -10.65 -17.13 26.94
N VAL A 790 -9.83 -17.92 27.63
CA VAL A 790 -8.48 -18.30 27.21
C VAL A 790 -8.37 -19.81 27.26
N MET A 791 -8.08 -20.43 26.12
CA MET A 791 -8.01 -21.89 26.02
C MET A 791 -6.73 -22.36 25.32
N GLN A 792 -6.11 -23.42 25.81
CA GLN A 792 -5.01 -24.13 25.15
C GLN A 792 -3.91 -23.17 24.68
N SER A 793 -3.37 -22.37 25.59
CA SER A 793 -2.48 -21.24 25.25
C SER A 793 -1.38 -21.06 26.30
N GLN A 794 -0.36 -20.26 25.97
CA GLN A 794 0.82 -20.05 26.80
C GLN A 794 1.05 -18.56 27.10
N PHE A 795 1.41 -18.27 28.36
CA PHE A 795 1.79 -16.95 28.85
C PHE A 795 3.15 -17.08 29.54
N MET A 796 4.20 -16.56 28.89
CA MET A 796 5.57 -16.74 29.34
C MET A 796 6.27 -15.39 29.50
N GLN A 797 6.98 -15.18 30.61
CA GLN A 797 7.87 -14.01 30.77
C GLN A 797 7.18 -12.65 30.63
N ASN A 798 5.86 -12.57 30.84
CA ASN A 798 5.15 -11.30 30.78
C ASN A 798 5.35 -10.54 32.09
N THR A 799 5.43 -9.21 32.00
CA THR A 799 5.75 -8.35 33.13
C THR A 799 4.74 -7.22 33.28
N ALA A 800 4.21 -7.00 34.49
CA ALA A 800 3.39 -5.83 34.81
C ALA A 800 4.00 -5.06 35.98
N SER A 801 3.96 -3.73 35.97
CA SER A 801 4.41 -2.93 37.11
C SER A 801 3.54 -3.15 38.36
N ARG A 802 2.23 -3.38 38.17
CA ARG A 802 1.24 -3.36 39.24
C ARG A 802 0.68 -4.72 39.64
N ALA A 803 0.00 -5.38 38.72
CA ALA A 803 -0.74 -6.59 39.01
C ALA A 803 -0.99 -7.42 37.75
N GLY A 804 -1.13 -8.74 37.94
CA GLY A 804 -1.36 -9.68 36.86
C GLY A 804 -0.21 -9.71 35.87
N GLY A 805 0.92 -10.33 36.23
CA GLY A 805 2.11 -10.36 35.37
C GLY A 805 1.80 -10.91 33.97
N ALA A 806 0.87 -11.87 33.88
CA ALA A 806 0.24 -12.25 32.62
C ALA A 806 -1.13 -11.57 32.42
N ILE A 807 -2.09 -11.83 33.30
CA ILE A 807 -3.50 -11.42 33.14
C ILE A 807 -3.97 -10.66 34.38
N GLU A 808 -4.53 -9.48 34.17
CA GLU A 808 -5.39 -8.84 35.17
C GLU A 808 -6.85 -8.82 34.67
N ASP A 809 -7.76 -9.27 35.53
CA ASP A 809 -9.20 -9.33 35.28
C ASP A 809 -9.97 -8.48 36.30
N GLN A 810 -10.64 -7.47 35.78
CA GLN A 810 -11.49 -6.53 36.52
C GLN A 810 -12.97 -6.68 36.13
N SER A 811 -13.35 -7.70 35.35
CA SER A 811 -14.70 -7.89 34.78
C SER A 811 -15.87 -7.81 35.78
N GLY A 812 -15.65 -8.07 37.07
CA GLY A 812 -16.64 -7.91 38.14
C GLY A 812 -17.79 -8.94 38.07
N GLY A 813 -18.76 -8.84 38.98
CA GLY A 813 -19.73 -9.92 39.30
C GLY A 813 -20.81 -10.26 38.24
N ARG A 814 -20.66 -9.87 36.97
CA ARG A 814 -21.61 -10.19 35.89
C ARG A 814 -21.06 -11.12 34.80
N ALA A 815 -19.76 -11.32 34.72
CA ALA A 815 -19.12 -12.20 33.74
C ALA A 815 -18.32 -13.30 34.44
N VAL A 816 -18.23 -14.46 33.80
CA VAL A 816 -17.38 -15.57 34.23
C VAL A 816 -16.18 -15.61 33.28
N THR A 817 -14.99 -15.48 33.83
CA THR A 817 -13.74 -15.65 33.07
C THR A 817 -13.37 -17.12 33.05
N GLU A 818 -13.06 -17.64 31.86
CA GLU A 818 -12.77 -19.06 31.64
C GLU A 818 -11.33 -19.23 31.16
N ILE A 819 -10.51 -19.96 31.93
CA ILE A 819 -9.12 -20.28 31.66
C ILE A 819 -9.01 -21.81 31.58
N VAL A 820 -8.77 -22.37 30.39
CA VAL A 820 -8.80 -23.82 30.16
C VAL A 820 -7.51 -24.31 29.49
N ASP A 821 -6.79 -25.25 30.11
CA ASP A 821 -5.53 -25.80 29.59
C ASP A 821 -4.49 -24.71 29.25
N VAL A 822 -4.27 -23.76 30.17
CA VAL A 822 -3.36 -22.64 29.96
C VAL A 822 -2.08 -22.81 30.78
N GLU A 823 -0.93 -22.50 30.18
CA GLU A 823 0.35 -22.48 30.87
C GLU A 823 0.78 -21.05 31.18
N PHE A 824 1.02 -20.75 32.46
CA PHE A 824 1.58 -19.49 32.93
C PHE A 824 2.97 -19.74 33.51
N THR A 825 4.03 -19.31 32.82
CA THR A 825 5.39 -19.53 33.27
C THR A 825 6.24 -18.27 33.33
N GLU A 826 7.01 -18.08 34.40
CA GLU A 826 7.98 -16.98 34.51
C GLU A 826 7.37 -15.57 34.37
N ASN A 827 6.08 -15.39 34.65
CA ASN A 827 5.45 -14.07 34.62
C ASN A 827 5.74 -13.33 35.93
N THR A 828 5.89 -12.00 35.85
CA THR A 828 6.36 -11.21 36.98
C THR A 828 5.55 -9.93 37.20
N THR A 829 5.45 -9.51 38.46
CA THR A 829 4.94 -8.18 38.82
C THR A 829 5.99 -7.33 39.53
N GLY A 830 5.91 -6.00 39.33
CA GLY A 830 6.76 -4.99 39.96
C GLY A 830 6.29 -4.59 41.36
N ALA A 831 6.95 -3.61 41.99
CA ALA A 831 6.86 -3.36 43.43
C ALA A 831 5.56 -2.72 43.97
N ALA A 832 4.55 -2.38 43.15
CA ALA A 832 3.40 -1.61 43.66
C ALA A 832 2.07 -1.86 42.94
N PRO A 833 1.03 -2.36 43.63
CA PRO A 833 1.04 -3.30 44.76
C PRO A 833 1.85 -4.58 44.54
N GLY A 834 2.06 -5.03 43.31
CA GLY A 834 2.89 -6.21 43.01
C GLY A 834 2.21 -7.55 43.21
N ASN A 835 0.93 -7.66 42.85
CA ASN A 835 0.10 -8.82 43.17
C ASN A 835 -0.15 -9.72 41.95
N GLY A 836 -0.21 -11.04 42.15
CA GLY A 836 -0.60 -11.99 41.10
C GLY A 836 0.47 -12.10 40.01
N GLY A 837 1.52 -12.88 40.26
CA GLY A 837 2.63 -13.04 39.30
C GLY A 837 2.15 -13.58 37.95
N ALA A 838 1.15 -14.45 37.93
CA ALA A 838 0.44 -14.86 36.71
C ALA A 838 -0.91 -14.13 36.56
N ILE A 839 -1.86 -14.39 37.46
CA ILE A 839 -3.24 -13.90 37.36
C ILE A 839 -3.62 -13.08 38.58
N HIS A 840 -4.32 -11.97 38.34
CA HIS A 840 -4.91 -11.13 39.38
C HIS A 840 -6.39 -10.81 39.09
N ILE A 841 -7.28 -11.04 40.06
CA ILE A 841 -8.72 -10.72 39.98
C ILE A 841 -9.09 -9.68 41.04
N THR A 842 -9.50 -8.48 40.63
CA THR A 842 -9.66 -7.34 41.56
C THR A 842 -11.09 -7.17 42.09
N GLY A 843 -12.11 -7.70 41.40
CA GLY A 843 -13.54 -7.48 41.71
C GLY A 843 -14.31 -8.73 42.15
N ALA A 844 -15.62 -8.60 42.37
CA ALA A 844 -16.53 -9.70 42.74
C ALA A 844 -16.83 -10.69 41.57
N GLY A 845 -15.97 -10.73 40.56
CA GLY A 845 -16.10 -11.62 39.40
C GLY A 845 -15.88 -13.08 39.77
N SER A 846 -16.28 -13.99 38.88
CA SER A 846 -15.97 -15.41 39.01
C SER A 846 -14.97 -15.80 37.93
N MET A 847 -13.93 -16.55 38.29
CA MET A 847 -13.00 -17.15 37.34
C MET A 847 -12.92 -18.66 37.54
N ASN A 848 -13.02 -19.39 36.44
CA ASN A 848 -12.79 -20.82 36.38
C ASN A 848 -11.45 -21.07 35.70
N ILE A 849 -10.57 -21.79 36.39
CA ILE A 849 -9.27 -22.22 35.91
C ILE A 849 -9.29 -23.75 35.93
N THR A 850 -9.29 -24.37 34.74
CA THR A 850 -9.37 -25.82 34.60
C THR A 850 -8.23 -26.35 33.74
N GLY A 851 -7.45 -27.30 34.25
CA GLY A 851 -6.30 -27.82 33.52
C GLY A 851 -5.12 -26.84 33.45
N GLY A 852 -4.00 -27.30 32.90
CA GLY A 852 -2.81 -26.47 32.69
C GLY A 852 -1.90 -26.32 33.92
N LYS A 853 -1.09 -25.26 33.94
CA LYS A 853 -0.10 -25.05 35.01
C LYS A 853 0.24 -23.57 35.24
N ALA A 854 0.62 -23.23 36.47
CA ALA A 854 1.27 -21.98 36.82
C ALA A 854 2.62 -22.29 37.49
N ALA A 855 3.73 -21.95 36.81
CA ALA A 855 5.07 -22.29 37.26
C ALA A 855 6.04 -21.10 37.26
N PHE A 856 6.91 -20.99 38.26
CA PHE A 856 7.99 -19.99 38.28
C PHE A 856 7.53 -18.52 38.17
N ASN A 857 6.27 -18.23 38.50
CA ASN A 857 5.78 -16.86 38.48
C ASN A 857 6.18 -16.13 39.76
N VAL A 858 6.44 -14.84 39.65
CA VAL A 858 6.97 -14.03 40.76
C VAL A 858 6.10 -12.81 40.99
N ALA A 859 5.48 -12.74 42.16
CA ALA A 859 4.82 -11.54 42.64
C ALA A 859 5.76 -10.75 43.56
N ALA A 860 5.83 -9.43 43.39
CA ALA A 860 6.62 -8.61 44.32
C ALA A 860 6.02 -8.53 45.73
N ARG A 861 4.73 -8.85 45.89
CA ARG A 861 4.04 -8.80 47.18
C ARG A 861 3.25 -10.07 47.50
N GLU A 862 2.15 -10.34 46.78
CA GLU A 862 1.19 -11.40 47.12
C GLU A 862 0.81 -12.25 45.92
N GLY A 863 0.52 -13.54 46.14
CA GLY A 863 -0.05 -14.42 45.12
C GLY A 863 0.93 -14.69 43.98
N GLY A 864 1.99 -15.46 44.25
CA GLY A 864 3.07 -15.69 43.28
C GLY A 864 2.56 -16.23 41.95
N ALA A 865 1.56 -17.13 41.95
CA ALA A 865 0.80 -17.45 40.75
C ALA A 865 -0.52 -16.64 40.69
N PHE A 866 -1.45 -16.90 41.60
CA PHE A 866 -2.82 -16.43 41.51
C PHE A 866 -3.21 -15.57 42.70
N TRP A 867 -3.90 -14.47 42.42
CA TRP A 867 -4.44 -13.56 43.43
C TRP A 867 -5.94 -13.36 43.21
N ASN A 868 -6.75 -13.66 44.24
CA ASN A 868 -8.19 -13.49 44.25
C ASN A 868 -8.59 -12.35 45.20
N GLY A 869 -9.32 -11.36 44.71
CA GLY A 869 -9.96 -10.32 45.52
C GLY A 869 -11.26 -10.79 46.16
N ALA A 870 -12.31 -9.97 46.12
CA ALA A 870 -13.63 -10.30 46.68
C ALA A 870 -14.47 -11.30 45.84
N GLY A 871 -13.88 -11.87 44.78
CA GLY A 871 -14.55 -12.74 43.81
C GLY A 871 -14.54 -14.22 44.17
N THR A 872 -14.98 -15.06 43.23
CA THR A 872 -14.86 -16.53 43.31
C THR A 872 -13.82 -17.02 42.32
N MET A 873 -12.81 -17.74 42.80
CA MET A 873 -11.84 -18.42 41.95
C MET A 873 -12.00 -19.93 42.12
N MET A 874 -12.39 -20.63 41.06
CA MET A 874 -12.44 -22.08 41.00
C MET A 874 -11.20 -22.58 40.25
N ILE A 875 -10.42 -23.43 40.90
CA ILE A 875 -9.20 -24.05 40.39
C ILE A 875 -9.45 -25.55 40.37
N ASP A 876 -9.45 -26.17 39.18
CA ASP A 876 -9.69 -27.59 39.01
C ASP A 876 -8.63 -28.23 38.11
N ASN A 877 -8.02 -29.32 38.55
CA ASN A 877 -7.02 -30.06 37.76
C ASN A 877 -5.81 -29.19 37.33
N VAL A 878 -5.28 -28.34 38.22
CA VAL A 878 -4.16 -27.42 37.90
C VAL A 878 -2.90 -27.75 38.71
N ASN A 879 -1.73 -27.69 38.03
CA ASN A 879 -0.41 -27.73 38.69
C ASN A 879 0.07 -26.31 39.01
N ILE A 880 0.18 -25.94 40.29
CA ILE A 880 0.68 -24.62 40.74
C ILE A 880 2.00 -24.84 41.50
N HIS A 881 3.13 -24.45 40.91
CA HIS A 881 4.42 -24.77 41.50
C HIS A 881 5.56 -23.81 41.26
N ASP A 882 6.58 -23.85 42.12
CA ASP A 882 7.78 -23.01 42.00
C ASP A 882 7.48 -21.50 41.93
N ASN A 883 6.30 -21.05 42.37
CA ASN A 883 5.93 -19.64 42.35
C ASN A 883 6.38 -18.94 43.63
N VAL A 884 6.65 -17.65 43.54
CA VAL A 884 7.25 -16.88 44.63
C VAL A 884 6.45 -15.60 44.90
N ALA A 885 6.13 -15.35 46.16
CA ALA A 885 5.63 -14.06 46.65
C ALA A 885 6.71 -13.40 47.52
N ASN A 886 7.30 -12.29 47.04
CA ASN A 886 8.42 -11.60 47.71
C ASN A 886 7.96 -10.53 48.73
N GLY A 887 6.70 -10.57 49.13
CA GLY A 887 6.18 -9.70 50.18
C GLY A 887 6.96 -9.82 51.49
N THR A 888 6.99 -8.74 52.28
CA THR A 888 7.81 -8.67 53.50
C THR A 888 7.00 -8.55 54.78
N SER A 889 5.70 -8.22 54.67
CA SER A 889 4.75 -8.19 55.80
C SER A 889 4.27 -9.60 56.15
N THR A 890 3.69 -9.78 57.35
CA THR A 890 3.03 -11.02 57.77
C THR A 890 1.86 -11.42 56.87
N ASP A 891 1.22 -10.40 56.29
CA ASP A 891 0.01 -10.55 55.49
C ASP A 891 0.32 -10.56 53.99
N ASP A 892 1.60 -10.38 53.62
CA ASP A 892 2.05 -10.47 52.23
C ASP A 892 2.53 -11.92 51.98
N GLY A 893 1.66 -12.77 51.42
CA GLY A 893 1.92 -14.22 51.35
C GLY A 893 1.37 -14.88 50.09
N GLY A 894 1.15 -16.20 50.18
CA GLY A 894 0.51 -16.97 49.10
C GLY A 894 1.46 -17.19 47.94
N GLY A 895 2.56 -17.92 48.17
CA GLY A 895 3.54 -18.21 47.12
C GLY A 895 2.88 -18.82 45.87
N GLY A 896 1.91 -19.72 46.05
CA GLY A 896 1.03 -20.18 44.98
C GLY A 896 -0.22 -19.29 44.83
N VAL A 897 -1.11 -19.33 45.82
CA VAL A 897 -2.44 -18.69 45.76
C VAL A 897 -2.64 -17.74 46.94
N PHE A 898 -3.15 -16.54 46.68
CA PHE A 898 -3.57 -15.59 47.70
C PHE A 898 -5.06 -15.26 47.58
N ASN A 899 -5.81 -15.41 48.68
CA ASN A 899 -7.23 -15.05 48.76
C ASN A 899 -7.43 -13.85 49.69
N ASN A 900 -7.86 -12.73 49.12
CA ASN A 900 -8.06 -11.46 49.81
C ASN A 900 -9.56 -11.21 50.08
N GLY A 901 -10.16 -12.02 50.96
CA GLY A 901 -11.56 -11.87 51.38
C GLY A 901 -12.62 -12.41 50.41
N GLY A 902 -12.23 -13.17 49.38
CA GLY A 902 -13.13 -13.83 48.43
C GLY A 902 -13.36 -15.31 48.72
N VAL A 903 -13.84 -16.04 47.71
CA VAL A 903 -14.00 -17.50 47.74
C VAL A 903 -12.97 -18.14 46.81
N VAL A 904 -12.11 -19.00 47.34
CA VAL A 904 -11.23 -19.86 46.54
C VAL A 904 -11.66 -21.31 46.72
N ARG A 905 -11.88 -22.01 45.62
CA ARG A 905 -12.18 -23.45 45.60
C ARG A 905 -11.14 -24.17 44.76
N ILE A 906 -10.47 -25.15 45.36
CA ILE A 906 -9.38 -25.90 44.73
C ILE A 906 -9.78 -27.38 44.73
N GLU A 907 -9.83 -27.97 43.54
CA GLU A 907 -10.23 -29.35 43.32
C GLU A 907 -9.20 -30.07 42.44
N ASN A 908 -8.95 -31.34 42.73
CA ASN A 908 -8.13 -32.23 41.89
C ASN A 908 -6.75 -31.65 41.51
N SER A 909 -6.21 -30.74 42.32
CA SER A 909 -5.07 -29.89 41.96
C SER A 909 -3.84 -30.20 42.80
N THR A 910 -2.67 -29.84 42.28
CA THR A 910 -1.39 -30.00 43.00
C THR A 910 -0.71 -28.66 43.18
N ILE A 911 -0.50 -28.26 44.43
CA ILE A 911 0.15 -27.00 44.79
C ILE A 911 1.46 -27.33 45.50
N TRP A 912 2.60 -27.14 44.83
CA TRP A 912 3.85 -27.64 45.36
C TRP A 912 5.07 -26.76 45.12
N ASN A 913 6.04 -26.80 46.03
CA ASN A 913 7.28 -26.00 45.97
C ASN A 913 7.09 -24.49 45.72
N ASN A 914 5.98 -23.92 46.18
CA ASN A 914 5.77 -22.48 46.17
C ASN A 914 6.35 -21.84 47.43
N SER A 915 6.76 -20.57 47.35
CA SER A 915 7.52 -19.91 48.41
C SER A 915 7.05 -18.49 48.73
N ALA A 916 7.02 -18.16 50.02
CA ALA A 916 6.96 -16.79 50.53
C ALA A 916 8.21 -16.54 51.40
N PRO A 917 9.39 -16.26 50.79
CA PRO A 917 10.69 -16.40 51.45
C PRO A 917 11.16 -15.17 52.25
N GLU A 918 10.60 -13.98 52.00
CA GLU A 918 11.07 -12.74 52.64
C GLU A 918 10.29 -12.42 53.93
N GLY A 919 11.02 -11.96 54.96
CA GLY A 919 10.42 -11.41 56.17
C GLY A 919 9.48 -12.36 56.92
N ALA A 920 8.30 -11.84 57.28
CA ALA A 920 7.26 -12.58 57.99
C ALA A 920 6.21 -13.20 57.05
N GLY A 921 6.46 -13.23 55.72
CA GLY A 921 5.50 -13.72 54.74
C GLY A 921 5.01 -15.13 55.03
N ALA A 922 3.70 -15.35 54.91
CA ALA A 922 3.03 -16.59 55.30
C ALA A 922 2.39 -17.33 54.10
N GLY A 923 1.94 -18.56 54.30
CA GLY A 923 1.16 -19.28 53.28
C GLY A 923 1.97 -19.62 52.05
N GLY A 924 2.98 -20.49 52.18
CA GLY A 924 3.91 -20.79 51.10
C GLY A 924 3.18 -21.35 49.87
N GLY A 925 2.23 -22.26 50.10
CA GLY A 925 1.30 -22.72 49.06
C GLY A 925 0.12 -21.77 48.90
N ILE A 926 -0.66 -21.58 49.97
CA ILE A 926 -1.89 -20.79 49.97
C ILE A 926 -1.94 -19.86 51.18
N PHE A 927 -2.34 -18.61 50.95
CA PHE A 927 -2.69 -17.67 52.01
C PHE A 927 -4.16 -17.27 51.87
N ASN A 928 -4.96 -17.54 52.90
CA ASN A 928 -6.34 -17.09 53.02
C ASN A 928 -6.40 -15.97 54.07
N LEU A 929 -6.65 -14.74 53.64
CA LEU A 929 -6.79 -13.59 54.53
C LEU A 929 -8.13 -13.62 55.27
N ASP A 930 -8.26 -12.81 56.32
CA ASP A 930 -9.50 -12.50 57.04
C ASP A 930 -10.67 -12.23 56.06
N ASP A 931 -11.89 -12.65 56.44
CA ASP A 931 -13.10 -12.68 55.60
C ASP A 931 -13.05 -13.62 54.37
N GLY A 932 -11.93 -14.30 54.13
CA GLY A 932 -11.74 -15.23 53.02
C GLY A 932 -12.30 -16.63 53.30
N ASN A 933 -12.90 -17.25 52.29
CA ASN A 933 -13.33 -18.64 52.32
C ASN A 933 -12.49 -19.50 51.38
N LEU A 934 -11.82 -20.51 51.95
CA LEU A 934 -11.01 -21.47 51.21
C LEU A 934 -11.64 -22.87 51.30
N PHE A 935 -11.90 -23.48 50.14
CA PHE A 935 -12.39 -24.85 50.02
C PHE A 935 -11.39 -25.68 49.22
N ILE A 936 -10.87 -26.75 49.79
CA ILE A 936 -9.91 -27.65 49.14
C ILE A 936 -10.47 -29.07 49.16
N VAL A 937 -10.55 -29.70 47.99
CA VAL A 937 -11.12 -31.05 47.81
C VAL A 937 -10.18 -31.88 46.96
N SER A 938 -9.93 -33.14 47.34
CA SER A 938 -9.19 -34.12 46.52
C SER A 938 -7.90 -33.55 45.94
N SER A 939 -7.11 -32.85 46.76
CA SER A 939 -5.94 -32.10 46.29
C SER A 939 -4.69 -32.38 47.11
N THR A 940 -3.52 -32.21 46.49
CA THR A 940 -2.21 -32.42 47.11
C THR A 940 -1.46 -31.09 47.27
N ILE A 941 -1.09 -30.73 48.50
CA ILE A 941 -0.33 -29.51 48.81
C ILE A 941 1.00 -29.93 49.46
N SER A 942 2.11 -29.75 48.76
CA SER A 942 3.38 -30.35 49.19
C SER A 942 4.63 -29.52 48.93
N GLY A 943 5.61 -29.57 49.84
CA GLY A 943 6.92 -28.95 49.59
C GLY A 943 6.92 -27.43 49.56
N ASN A 944 5.84 -26.77 49.98
CA ASN A 944 5.75 -25.31 49.98
C ASN A 944 6.42 -24.72 51.22
N SER A 945 6.96 -23.50 51.12
CA SER A 945 7.77 -22.87 52.18
C SER A 945 7.34 -21.46 52.54
N ALA A 946 7.23 -21.12 53.83
CA ALA A 946 6.96 -19.75 54.30
C ALA A 946 7.46 -19.50 55.74
N ASN A 947 7.21 -18.33 56.32
CA ASN A 947 7.48 -18.07 57.74
C ASN A 947 6.49 -18.81 58.66
N ALA A 948 5.19 -18.73 58.35
CA ALA A 948 4.11 -19.46 59.01
C ALA A 948 3.16 -20.06 57.96
N GLY A 949 2.57 -21.23 58.24
CA GLY A 949 1.65 -21.87 57.31
C GLY A 949 2.35 -22.29 56.01
N GLY A 950 3.37 -23.16 56.10
CA GLY A 950 4.20 -23.53 54.94
C GLY A 950 3.35 -24.02 53.77
N GLY A 951 2.37 -24.88 54.03
CA GLY A 951 1.33 -25.27 53.09
C GLY A 951 0.22 -24.22 52.99
N ILE A 952 -0.48 -23.98 54.11
CA ILE A 952 -1.64 -23.09 54.19
C ILE A 952 -1.52 -22.15 55.39
N PHE A 953 -1.69 -20.85 55.16
CA PHE A 953 -2.04 -19.88 56.19
C PHE A 953 -3.53 -19.54 56.08
N ASN A 954 -4.26 -19.62 57.19
CA ASN A 954 -5.68 -19.34 57.25
C ASN A 954 -6.02 -18.25 58.28
N GLY A 955 -6.55 -17.12 57.81
CA GLY A 955 -7.05 -16.01 58.62
C GLY A 955 -8.54 -16.11 58.98
N ASP A 956 -9.32 -16.93 58.27
CA ASP A 956 -10.76 -17.08 58.52
C ASP A 956 -11.23 -18.52 58.25
N THR A 957 -12.08 -18.77 57.25
CA THR A 957 -12.75 -20.06 57.07
C THR A 957 -12.01 -20.89 56.02
N THR A 958 -11.46 -22.02 56.45
CA THR A 958 -10.88 -23.04 55.57
C THR A 958 -11.56 -24.38 55.78
N VAL A 959 -12.01 -25.01 54.70
CA VAL A 959 -12.53 -26.38 54.67
C VAL A 959 -11.67 -27.23 53.76
N VAL A 960 -11.08 -28.28 54.30
CA VAL A 960 -10.26 -29.23 53.53
C VAL A 960 -10.91 -30.61 53.60
N THR A 961 -11.11 -31.24 52.46
CA THR A 961 -11.72 -32.59 52.37
C THR A 961 -10.91 -33.49 51.46
N ASN A 962 -10.70 -34.75 51.86
CA ASN A 962 -10.05 -35.79 51.05
C ASN A 962 -8.73 -35.34 50.43
N SER A 963 -7.91 -34.61 51.18
CA SER A 963 -6.69 -33.96 50.64
C SER A 963 -5.44 -34.37 51.40
N THR A 964 -4.27 -34.18 50.78
CA THR A 964 -2.96 -34.50 51.40
C THR A 964 -2.12 -33.23 51.50
N ILE A 965 -1.78 -32.82 52.72
CA ILE A 965 -0.94 -31.66 53.03
C ILE A 965 0.33 -32.15 53.73
N ALA A 966 1.43 -32.26 52.99
CA ALA A 966 2.63 -32.93 53.48
C ALA A 966 3.93 -32.29 53.00
N PHE A 967 5.03 -32.51 53.73
CA PHE A 967 6.36 -32.02 53.35
C PHE A 967 6.47 -30.50 53.16
N ASN A 968 5.54 -29.73 53.71
CA ASN A 968 5.61 -28.27 53.70
C ASN A 968 6.47 -27.76 54.86
N GLU A 969 7.15 -26.64 54.65
CA GLU A 969 8.13 -26.07 55.58
C GLU A 969 7.69 -24.68 56.05
N ALA A 970 7.58 -24.49 57.36
CA ALA A 970 7.47 -23.16 57.96
C ALA A 970 8.69 -22.87 58.83
N VAL A 971 9.19 -21.63 58.80
CA VAL A 971 10.31 -21.25 59.67
C VAL A 971 9.89 -21.29 61.15
N GLU A 972 8.72 -20.74 61.49
CA GLU A 972 8.28 -20.57 62.88
C GLU A 972 7.23 -21.59 63.31
N ILE A 973 6.11 -21.69 62.59
CA ILE A 973 4.93 -22.41 63.07
C ILE A 973 4.03 -22.92 61.94
N GLY A 974 3.42 -24.10 62.14
CA GLY A 974 2.41 -24.64 61.23
C GLY A 974 2.96 -24.93 59.85
N GLY A 975 3.92 -25.85 59.75
CA GLY A 975 4.50 -26.29 58.47
C GLY A 975 3.42 -26.71 57.47
N GLY A 976 2.44 -27.49 57.90
CA GLY A 976 1.27 -27.86 57.08
C GLY A 976 0.23 -26.75 57.03
N ILE A 977 -0.49 -26.55 58.13
CA ILE A 977 -1.55 -25.53 58.26
C ILE A 977 -1.30 -24.66 59.50
N PHE A 978 -1.33 -23.35 59.33
CA PHE A 978 -1.45 -22.38 60.42
C PHE A 978 -2.81 -21.67 60.35
N ALA A 979 -3.55 -21.65 61.45
CA ALA A 979 -4.79 -20.90 61.60
C ALA A 979 -4.57 -19.70 62.54
N ALA A 980 -4.92 -18.49 62.11
CA ALA A 980 -4.88 -17.29 62.95
C ALA A 980 -5.88 -17.39 64.11
N ASP A 981 -5.76 -16.49 65.10
CA ASP A 981 -6.70 -16.43 66.22
C ASP A 981 -8.14 -16.18 65.69
N ASP A 982 -9.12 -16.92 66.21
CA ASP A 982 -10.54 -16.93 65.76
C ASP A 982 -10.80 -17.48 64.34
N ALA A 983 -9.78 -17.89 63.59
CA ALA A 983 -9.94 -18.57 62.29
C ALA A 983 -10.47 -20.00 62.47
N LEU A 984 -11.38 -20.43 61.59
CA LEU A 984 -11.98 -21.77 61.59
C LEU A 984 -11.34 -22.64 60.51
N SER A 985 -10.67 -23.71 60.94
CA SER A 985 -10.16 -24.74 60.02
C SER A 985 -10.90 -26.06 60.22
N CYS A 986 -11.68 -26.48 59.23
CA CYS A 986 -12.45 -27.72 59.25
C CYS A 986 -11.82 -28.77 58.32
N LEU A 987 -11.35 -29.88 58.88
CA LEU A 987 -10.73 -30.97 58.11
C LEU A 987 -11.63 -32.21 58.11
N GLY A 988 -11.80 -32.87 56.96
CA GLY A 988 -12.42 -34.19 56.86
C GLY A 988 -11.68 -35.08 55.86
N GLY A 989 -11.50 -36.37 56.14
CA GLY A 989 -10.82 -37.28 55.20
C GLY A 989 -9.39 -36.86 54.82
N THR A 990 -8.73 -35.98 55.59
CA THR A 990 -7.52 -35.26 55.15
C THR A 990 -6.28 -35.72 55.91
N ILE A 991 -5.15 -35.84 55.21
CA ILE A 991 -3.82 -36.05 55.80
C ILE A 991 -3.12 -34.70 55.97
N ALA A 992 -2.70 -34.36 57.18
CA ALA A 992 -1.73 -33.31 57.46
C ALA A 992 -0.57 -33.92 58.27
N ALA A 993 0.49 -34.33 57.58
CA ALA A 993 1.60 -35.07 58.19
C ALA A 993 2.92 -34.84 57.44
N ALA A 994 4.04 -35.11 58.10
CA ALA A 994 5.39 -34.97 57.56
C ALA A 994 5.76 -33.53 57.12
N ASN A 995 5.10 -32.53 57.70
CA ASN A 995 5.48 -31.13 57.54
C ASN A 995 6.54 -30.75 58.60
N THR A 996 7.26 -29.65 58.39
CA THR A 996 8.35 -29.20 59.27
C THR A 996 8.15 -27.76 59.72
N ALA A 997 8.29 -27.50 61.02
CA ALA A 997 8.39 -26.15 61.58
C ALA A 997 9.15 -26.15 62.92
N SER A 998 9.60 -24.98 63.38
CA SER A 998 10.21 -24.83 64.71
C SER A 998 9.25 -25.21 65.85
N SER A 999 7.95 -25.04 65.64
CA SER A 999 6.89 -25.45 66.56
C SER A 999 5.64 -25.92 65.79
N ASN A 1000 4.95 -26.94 66.31
CA ASN A 1000 3.67 -27.44 65.77
C ASN A 1000 3.70 -27.66 64.25
N ALA A 1001 4.42 -28.69 63.82
CA ALA A 1001 4.83 -28.83 62.44
C ALA A 1001 3.69 -29.11 61.45
N ASP A 1002 2.68 -29.91 61.82
CA ASP A 1002 1.59 -30.26 60.90
C ASP A 1002 0.40 -29.31 60.96
N VAL A 1003 -0.12 -29.02 62.16
CA VAL A 1003 -1.22 -28.06 62.38
C VAL A 1003 -0.92 -27.18 63.58
N ALA A 1004 -1.23 -25.89 63.49
CA ALA A 1004 -0.96 -24.92 64.54
C ALA A 1004 -1.95 -23.74 64.56
N GLY A 1005 -2.10 -23.10 65.72
CA GLY A 1005 -2.87 -21.86 65.87
C GLY A 1005 -4.31 -22.07 66.36
N GLY A 1006 -5.26 -21.31 65.81
CA GLY A 1006 -6.66 -21.13 66.23
C GLY A 1006 -7.57 -22.37 66.25
N ASP A 1007 -8.86 -22.20 65.95
CA ASP A 1007 -9.87 -23.25 66.17
C ASP A 1007 -9.90 -24.27 65.02
N PHE A 1008 -9.40 -25.47 65.31
CA PHE A 1008 -9.58 -26.62 64.42
C PHE A 1008 -10.85 -27.39 64.76
N THR A 1009 -11.61 -27.75 63.73
CA THR A 1009 -12.77 -28.65 63.83
C THR A 1009 -12.57 -29.84 62.91
N THR A 1010 -13.15 -30.97 63.30
CA THR A 1010 -13.08 -32.22 62.54
C THR A 1010 -14.45 -32.56 61.96
N ASN A 1011 -14.48 -32.80 60.65
CA ASN A 1011 -15.56 -33.48 59.95
C ASN A 1011 -15.25 -34.97 59.75
N THR A 1012 -14.49 -35.56 60.68
CA THR A 1012 -14.15 -36.99 60.85
C THR A 1012 -13.15 -37.56 59.82
N TYR A 1013 -12.50 -38.68 60.18
CA TYR A 1013 -11.58 -39.45 59.36
C TYR A 1013 -10.32 -38.70 58.86
N ASN A 1014 -9.69 -37.88 59.71
CA ASN A 1014 -8.43 -37.20 59.40
C ASN A 1014 -7.22 -37.96 59.93
N LEU A 1015 -6.05 -37.74 59.32
CA LEU A 1015 -4.76 -38.18 59.83
C LEU A 1015 -3.85 -36.96 60.05
N ILE A 1016 -3.62 -36.63 61.32
CA ILE A 1016 -2.77 -35.51 61.73
C ILE A 1016 -1.51 -36.06 62.39
N GLY A 1017 -0.34 -35.81 61.80
CA GLY A 1017 0.94 -36.32 62.31
C GLY A 1017 1.24 -35.85 63.73
N THR A 1018 1.13 -34.54 63.97
CA THR A 1018 1.16 -33.92 65.31
C THR A 1018 0.09 -32.81 65.45
N GLY A 1019 -0.81 -32.94 66.43
CA GLY A 1019 -1.86 -31.94 66.69
C GLY A 1019 -2.13 -31.67 68.18
N SER A 1020 -1.15 -31.96 69.06
CA SER A 1020 -1.35 -32.01 70.52
C SER A 1020 -1.92 -30.73 71.11
N GLY A 1021 -3.17 -30.78 71.58
CA GLY A 1021 -3.83 -29.66 72.25
C GLY A 1021 -4.35 -28.56 71.32
N ILE A 1022 -4.18 -28.73 70.01
CA ILE A 1022 -4.64 -27.81 68.96
C ILE A 1022 -5.76 -28.45 68.15
N PHE A 1023 -5.58 -29.71 67.70
CA PHE A 1023 -6.62 -30.44 66.98
C PHE A 1023 -7.53 -31.24 67.95
N PRO A 1024 -8.86 -31.25 67.76
CA PRO A 1024 -9.77 -31.97 68.63
C PRO A 1024 -9.46 -33.47 68.69
N MET A 1025 -9.23 -34.00 69.89
CA MET A 1025 -9.07 -35.44 70.09
C MET A 1025 -10.44 -36.12 70.24
N GLY A 1026 -10.70 -37.16 69.43
CA GLY A 1026 -11.86 -38.04 69.58
C GLY A 1026 -12.99 -37.87 68.56
N GLY A 1027 -12.77 -37.20 67.43
CA GLY A 1027 -13.65 -37.32 66.28
C GLY A 1027 -13.67 -38.75 65.73
N THR A 1028 -14.77 -39.14 65.08
CA THR A 1028 -14.90 -40.51 64.54
C THR A 1028 -13.84 -40.74 63.47
N GLY A 1029 -13.08 -41.83 63.55
CA GLY A 1029 -12.07 -42.18 62.56
C GLY A 1029 -10.82 -41.29 62.51
N ASP A 1030 -10.72 -40.25 63.36
CA ASP A 1030 -9.53 -39.38 63.37
C ASP A 1030 -8.31 -40.09 64.01
N ILE A 1031 -7.16 -39.98 63.35
CA ILE A 1031 -5.86 -40.46 63.78
C ILE A 1031 -4.96 -39.26 64.05
N VAL A 1032 -4.81 -38.88 65.32
CA VAL A 1032 -4.10 -37.65 65.73
C VAL A 1032 -2.92 -37.98 66.62
N GLY A 1033 -1.71 -37.68 66.15
CA GLY A 1033 -0.49 -37.81 66.95
C GLY A 1033 -0.23 -36.62 67.87
N THR A 1034 0.73 -36.79 68.78
CA THR A 1034 1.17 -35.75 69.72
C THR A 1034 2.65 -35.44 69.55
N ASP A 1035 3.13 -34.32 70.07
CA ASP A 1035 4.55 -33.96 69.98
C ASP A 1035 5.48 -35.02 70.63
N GLY A 1036 4.99 -35.74 71.64
CA GLY A 1036 5.72 -36.83 72.28
C GLY A 1036 5.59 -38.19 71.58
N THR A 1037 4.55 -38.38 70.78
CA THR A 1037 4.27 -39.59 69.98
C THR A 1037 3.63 -39.20 68.64
N PRO A 1038 4.41 -38.69 67.67
CA PRO A 1038 3.88 -38.35 66.35
C PRO A 1038 3.36 -39.60 65.64
N VAL A 1039 2.35 -39.43 64.78
CA VAL A 1039 1.87 -40.46 63.86
C VAL A 1039 2.58 -40.28 62.52
N ASP A 1040 3.21 -41.34 62.04
CA ASP A 1040 3.72 -41.37 60.66
C ASP A 1040 2.60 -41.84 59.73
N ALA A 1041 2.30 -41.04 58.71
CA ALA A 1041 1.30 -41.37 57.69
C ALA A 1041 1.85 -42.35 56.63
N PHE A 1042 3.14 -42.69 56.64
CA PHE A 1042 3.82 -43.51 55.64
C PHE A 1042 3.54 -43.06 54.21
N LEU A 1043 3.79 -41.77 53.99
CA LEU A 1043 3.70 -41.12 52.69
C LEU A 1043 4.96 -41.39 51.85
N ASP A 1044 4.75 -41.68 50.56
CA ASP A 1044 5.78 -41.63 49.52
C ASP A 1044 6.08 -40.15 49.14
N THR A 1045 6.96 -39.93 48.17
CA THR A 1045 7.28 -38.62 47.62
C THR A 1045 6.24 -38.18 46.57
N LEU A 1046 6.08 -36.87 46.37
CA LEU A 1046 5.23 -36.33 45.30
C LEU A 1046 5.71 -36.84 43.93
N ALA A 1047 4.86 -37.60 43.25
CA ALA A 1047 5.22 -38.28 42.00
C ALA A 1047 4.00 -38.39 41.05
N ASP A 1048 4.28 -38.83 39.82
CA ASP A 1048 3.24 -39.22 38.87
C ASP A 1048 2.77 -40.63 39.23
N ASN A 1049 1.57 -40.71 39.82
CA ASN A 1049 0.94 -41.97 40.23
C ASN A 1049 -0.29 -42.34 39.38
N GLY A 1050 -0.33 -41.92 38.11
CA GLY A 1050 -1.32 -42.40 37.14
C GLY A 1050 -2.60 -41.57 36.99
N GLY A 1051 -2.58 -40.30 37.42
CA GLY A 1051 -3.64 -39.31 37.16
C GLY A 1051 -3.13 -38.10 36.36
N ASP A 1052 -3.98 -37.10 36.13
CA ASP A 1052 -3.64 -35.89 35.37
C ASP A 1052 -2.62 -34.98 36.08
N GLN A 1053 -2.59 -35.00 37.42
CA GLN A 1053 -1.69 -34.22 38.26
C GLN A 1053 -0.84 -35.13 39.16
N LEU A 1054 0.25 -34.58 39.70
CA LEU A 1054 1.10 -35.31 40.65
C LEU A 1054 0.37 -35.55 41.98
N THR A 1055 0.59 -36.70 42.60
CA THR A 1055 -0.03 -37.06 43.88
C THR A 1055 1.01 -37.65 44.82
N ILE A 1056 0.65 -37.77 46.11
CA ILE A 1056 1.45 -38.51 47.09
C ILE A 1056 0.75 -39.84 47.35
N ALA A 1057 1.42 -40.94 46.97
CA ALA A 1057 0.93 -42.29 47.23
C ALA A 1057 1.15 -42.73 48.69
N LEU A 1058 0.37 -43.70 49.13
CA LEU A 1058 0.49 -44.34 50.44
C LEU A 1058 1.36 -45.61 50.34
N PHE A 1059 2.25 -45.84 51.30
CA PHE A 1059 2.92 -47.14 51.44
C PHE A 1059 1.98 -48.20 52.06
N CYS A 1060 2.23 -49.49 51.78
CA CYS A 1060 1.35 -50.64 52.07
C CYS A 1060 1.03 -50.92 53.56
N GLU A 1061 1.46 -50.07 54.47
CA GLU A 1061 1.17 -50.14 55.92
C GLU A 1061 0.67 -48.78 56.46
N SER A 1062 0.38 -47.84 55.57
CA SER A 1062 -0.11 -46.54 55.95
C SER A 1062 -1.38 -46.67 56.80
N PRO A 1063 -1.45 -46.01 57.96
CA PRO A 1063 -2.67 -45.99 58.76
C PRO A 1063 -3.81 -45.22 58.08
N ALA A 1064 -3.57 -44.61 56.91
CA ALA A 1064 -4.58 -43.98 56.07
C ALA A 1064 -5.31 -44.96 55.13
N ILE A 1065 -4.77 -46.16 54.87
CA ILE A 1065 -5.38 -47.15 53.96
C ILE A 1065 -6.65 -47.72 54.59
N ASP A 1066 -7.74 -47.75 53.81
CA ASP A 1066 -9.10 -48.17 54.19
C ASP A 1066 -9.60 -47.52 55.50
N ALA A 1067 -9.09 -46.33 55.82
CA ALA A 1067 -9.33 -45.65 57.11
C ALA A 1067 -10.18 -44.38 57.00
N GLY A 1068 -10.57 -44.00 55.77
CA GLY A 1068 -11.43 -42.87 55.46
C GLY A 1068 -12.91 -43.13 55.77
N ASN A 1069 -13.76 -42.18 55.41
CA ASN A 1069 -15.19 -42.28 55.63
C ASN A 1069 -15.80 -43.42 54.78
N PRO A 1070 -16.35 -44.50 55.37
CA PRO A 1070 -16.90 -45.63 54.61
C PRO A 1070 -18.15 -45.27 53.77
N GLY A 1071 -18.77 -44.12 54.03
CA GLY A 1071 -19.91 -43.62 53.27
C GLY A 1071 -19.55 -42.65 52.14
N ASP A 1072 -18.26 -42.37 51.94
CA ASP A 1072 -17.76 -41.51 50.87
C ASP A 1072 -17.25 -42.38 49.71
N ASP A 1073 -17.95 -42.33 48.58
CA ASP A 1073 -17.64 -43.05 47.34
C ASP A 1073 -17.10 -42.12 46.23
N THR A 1074 -16.73 -40.88 46.56
CA THR A 1074 -16.15 -39.94 45.59
C THR A 1074 -14.82 -40.46 45.04
N GLU A 1075 -14.42 -40.02 43.85
CA GLU A 1075 -13.12 -40.37 43.25
C GLU A 1075 -11.97 -39.64 43.98
N ASP A 1076 -10.77 -40.22 43.94
CA ASP A 1076 -9.55 -39.57 44.42
C ASP A 1076 -9.04 -38.51 43.43
N GLN A 1077 -7.94 -37.82 43.75
CA GLN A 1077 -7.40 -36.76 42.88
C GLN A 1077 -7.10 -37.23 41.45
N ARG A 1078 -6.83 -38.53 41.25
CA ARG A 1078 -6.50 -39.10 39.94
C ARG A 1078 -7.75 -39.44 39.13
N GLY A 1079 -8.94 -39.28 39.71
CA GLY A 1079 -10.20 -39.74 39.14
C GLY A 1079 -10.41 -41.25 39.32
N LEU A 1080 -9.74 -41.89 40.28
CA LEU A 1080 -9.94 -43.31 40.57
C LEU A 1080 -10.99 -43.48 41.66
N SER A 1081 -11.90 -44.43 41.45
CA SER A 1081 -12.94 -44.76 42.43
C SER A 1081 -12.38 -45.48 43.66
N VAL A 1082 -13.12 -45.40 44.76
CA VAL A 1082 -12.84 -46.11 46.02
C VAL A 1082 -12.71 -47.62 45.79
N ALA A 1083 -11.62 -48.19 46.30
CA ALA A 1083 -11.32 -49.62 46.28
C ALA A 1083 -11.72 -50.27 47.61
N ASN A 1084 -11.81 -51.61 47.66
CA ASN A 1084 -12.12 -52.41 48.87
C ASN A 1084 -13.35 -52.02 49.73
N GLY A 1085 -14.19 -51.09 49.27
CA GLY A 1085 -15.42 -50.67 49.94
C GLY A 1085 -15.22 -49.69 51.10
N THR A 1086 -14.02 -49.14 51.31
CA THR A 1086 -13.77 -48.04 52.25
C THR A 1086 -12.66 -47.15 51.68
N ARG A 1087 -12.91 -45.85 51.58
CA ARG A 1087 -11.96 -44.85 51.07
C ARG A 1087 -10.72 -44.77 51.96
N ASP A 1088 -9.58 -44.44 51.37
CA ASP A 1088 -8.36 -44.03 52.05
C ASP A 1088 -8.46 -42.58 52.56
N ILE A 1089 -7.79 -42.27 53.68
CA ILE A 1089 -7.64 -40.87 54.11
C ILE A 1089 -6.66 -40.16 53.15
N GLY A 1090 -7.03 -39.00 52.63
CA GLY A 1090 -6.19 -38.14 51.80
C GLY A 1090 -6.61 -38.07 50.33
N ALA A 1091 -5.73 -37.49 49.51
CA ALA A 1091 -5.95 -37.24 48.09
C ALA A 1091 -5.78 -38.46 47.18
N PHE A 1092 -5.26 -39.57 47.72
CA PHE A 1092 -4.87 -40.76 46.98
C PHE A 1092 -5.62 -41.98 47.50
N GLU A 1093 -6.17 -42.78 46.59
CA GLU A 1093 -6.86 -44.04 46.87
C GLU A 1093 -6.06 -45.26 46.39
N SER A 1094 -5.50 -46.04 47.30
CA SER A 1094 -4.83 -47.29 46.97
C SER A 1094 -5.77 -48.27 46.26
N GLN A 1095 -5.33 -48.84 45.14
CA GLN A 1095 -6.16 -49.74 44.33
C GLN A 1095 -5.96 -51.22 44.68
N ASP A 1096 -6.95 -52.05 44.39
CA ASP A 1096 -6.92 -53.50 44.65
C ASP A 1096 -5.65 -54.16 44.11
N GLY A 1097 -4.88 -54.80 44.99
CA GLY A 1097 -3.63 -55.50 44.67
C GLY A 1097 -2.36 -54.63 44.69
N GLU A 1098 -2.45 -53.30 44.85
CA GLU A 1098 -1.26 -52.44 44.98
C GLU A 1098 -0.47 -52.71 46.28
N CYS A 1099 -1.17 -53.19 47.32
CA CYS A 1099 -0.58 -53.59 48.60
C CYS A 1099 -0.32 -55.10 48.73
N GLU A 1100 -0.72 -55.93 47.77
CA GLU A 1100 -0.57 -57.40 47.85
C GLU A 1100 0.71 -57.93 47.19
N ASP A 1101 1.43 -57.15 46.37
CA ASP A 1101 2.59 -57.61 45.57
C ASP A 1101 3.87 -56.76 45.72
N ARG A 1102 4.18 -56.28 46.93
CA ARG A 1102 5.55 -55.83 47.31
C ARG A 1102 6.16 -56.66 48.42
N ASP A 1103 6.04 -57.99 48.35
CA ASP A 1103 6.92 -58.89 49.11
C ASP A 1103 8.27 -59.01 48.39
N LEU A 1104 9.12 -57.99 48.57
CA LEU A 1104 10.57 -58.15 48.53
C LEU A 1104 11.13 -57.93 49.94
N GLY A 1105 10.65 -58.75 50.88
CA GLY A 1105 11.45 -59.25 52.01
C GLY A 1105 11.68 -58.31 53.19
N GLY A 1106 10.88 -58.50 54.24
CA GLY A 1106 11.32 -58.25 55.62
C GLY A 1106 10.33 -57.46 56.49
N ASP A 1107 9.36 -58.17 57.07
CA ASP A 1107 8.56 -57.87 58.28
C ASP A 1107 8.87 -56.52 58.97
N LEU A 1108 8.18 -55.45 58.55
CA LEU A 1108 8.25 -54.12 59.15
C LEU A 1108 7.20 -53.99 60.25
N ARG A 1109 7.57 -54.26 61.50
CA ARG A 1109 6.80 -53.83 62.67
C ARG A 1109 7.65 -52.93 63.58
N PRO A 1110 7.25 -51.68 63.84
CA PRO A 1110 7.67 -50.98 65.04
C PRO A 1110 6.82 -51.44 66.24
N ILE A 1111 7.48 -52.02 67.24
CA ILE A 1111 6.87 -52.42 68.51
C ILE A 1111 6.45 -51.16 69.27
N ALA A 1112 5.16 -51.02 69.57
CA ALA A 1112 4.64 -50.01 70.48
C ALA A 1112 5.28 -50.16 71.89
N GLN A 1113 5.91 -49.10 72.41
CA GLN A 1113 6.37 -49.06 73.80
C GLN A 1113 5.39 -48.31 74.70
N GLY A 1114 4.60 -49.10 75.43
CA GLY A 1114 3.83 -48.67 76.58
C GLY A 1114 3.50 -49.87 77.48
N ASN A 1115 4.51 -50.47 78.12
CA ASN A 1115 4.49 -51.09 79.46
C ASN A 1115 5.70 -52.04 79.69
N THR A 1116 6.39 -51.88 80.82
CA THR A 1116 7.40 -52.82 81.37
C THR A 1116 6.70 -54.01 82.09
N PRO A 1117 7.32 -55.15 82.50
CA PRO A 1117 8.77 -55.46 82.63
C PRO A 1117 9.25 -56.90 82.26
N ASN A 1118 10.58 -57.08 82.28
CA ASN A 1118 11.36 -58.32 82.50
C ASN A 1118 11.39 -59.45 81.43
N ASP A 1119 12.35 -59.36 80.51
CA ASP A 1119 13.26 -60.46 80.14
C ASP A 1119 14.51 -59.84 79.49
N GLY A 1120 15.70 -60.25 79.94
CA GLY A 1120 16.96 -59.77 79.42
C GLY A 1120 17.24 -60.34 78.05
N GLN A 1121 16.92 -59.59 77.00
CA GLN A 1121 17.52 -59.76 75.68
C GLN A 1121 17.98 -58.42 75.13
N THR A 1122 19.25 -58.42 74.75
CA THR A 1122 20.03 -57.33 74.16
C THR A 1122 19.39 -56.81 72.87
N SER A 1123 19.25 -55.49 72.77
CA SER A 1123 18.89 -54.72 71.59
C SER A 1123 19.78 -55.07 70.39
N ILE A 1124 19.19 -55.58 69.32
CA ILE A 1124 19.81 -55.60 67.99
C ILE A 1124 19.55 -54.23 67.36
N ALA A 1125 20.62 -53.48 67.12
CA ALA A 1125 20.61 -52.30 66.27
C ALA A 1125 20.33 -52.72 64.82
N THR A 1126 19.31 -52.16 64.18
CA THR A 1126 19.14 -52.29 62.72
C THR A 1126 20.06 -51.25 62.05
N ASN A 1127 20.97 -51.76 61.22
CA ASN A 1127 22.01 -51.01 60.53
C ASN A 1127 21.60 -50.54 59.11
N GLU A 1128 20.31 -50.57 58.78
CA GLU A 1128 19.83 -50.47 57.39
C GLU A 1128 19.75 -49.03 56.88
N VAL A 1129 20.02 -48.85 55.58
CA VAL A 1129 19.90 -47.56 54.85
C VAL A 1129 18.47 -47.35 54.30
N GLN A 1130 17.63 -48.40 54.23
CA GLN A 1130 16.35 -48.47 53.48
C GLN A 1130 15.19 -47.58 53.97
N SER A 1131 15.37 -46.27 54.02
CA SER A 1131 14.31 -45.30 54.39
C SER A 1131 14.67 -43.84 54.04
N ALA A 1132 15.66 -43.60 53.18
CA ALA A 1132 15.99 -42.24 52.79
C ALA A 1132 14.90 -41.66 51.87
N LYS A 1133 14.44 -40.44 52.18
CA LYS A 1133 13.44 -39.72 51.36
C LYS A 1133 14.12 -38.61 50.56
N ILE A 1134 13.73 -38.43 49.30
CA ILE A 1134 14.23 -37.36 48.44
C ILE A 1134 13.04 -36.57 47.94
N PHE A 1135 12.93 -35.31 48.32
CA PHE A 1135 11.82 -34.46 47.88
C PHE A 1135 12.27 -33.02 47.63
N PRO A 1136 11.64 -32.29 46.69
CA PRO A 1136 10.69 -32.82 45.70
C PRO A 1136 11.41 -33.75 44.69
N ASN A 1137 10.71 -34.77 44.20
CA ASN A 1137 11.25 -35.68 43.19
C ASN A 1137 10.12 -36.17 42.25
N PRO A 1138 9.86 -35.49 41.13
CA PRO A 1138 10.79 -34.62 40.40
C PRO A 1138 11.11 -33.29 41.09
N SER A 1139 12.37 -32.87 41.01
CA SER A 1139 12.82 -31.53 41.43
C SER A 1139 12.97 -30.64 40.20
N PHE A 1140 12.35 -29.47 40.24
CA PHE A 1140 12.37 -28.48 39.16
C PHE A 1140 13.23 -27.24 39.51
N SER A 1141 13.63 -27.10 40.77
CA SER A 1141 14.52 -26.03 41.27
C SER A 1141 16.00 -26.41 41.29
N GLN A 1142 16.35 -27.59 40.75
CA GLN A 1142 17.68 -28.22 40.88
C GLN A 1142 18.16 -28.33 42.35
N ALA A 1143 17.23 -28.40 43.31
CA ALA A 1143 17.52 -28.62 44.71
C ALA A 1143 16.57 -29.68 45.28
N VAL A 1144 17.10 -30.59 46.10
CA VAL A 1144 16.29 -31.61 46.79
C VAL A 1144 16.68 -31.72 48.25
N ASN A 1145 15.69 -31.94 49.11
CA ASN A 1145 15.89 -32.39 50.48
C ASN A 1145 16.09 -33.91 50.50
N LEU A 1146 17.25 -34.33 50.99
CA LEU A 1146 17.55 -35.71 51.33
C LEU A 1146 17.36 -35.89 52.84
N VAL A 1147 16.36 -36.66 53.23
CA VAL A 1147 16.13 -37.05 54.63
C VAL A 1147 16.78 -38.40 54.87
N LEU A 1148 17.79 -38.43 55.74
CA LEU A 1148 18.45 -39.63 56.18
C LEU A 1148 17.90 -40.05 57.56
N PRO A 1149 17.48 -41.32 57.74
CA PRO A 1149 16.83 -41.78 58.98
C PRO A 1149 17.74 -41.60 60.21
N TYR A 1150 17.12 -41.35 61.37
CA TYR A 1150 17.83 -41.19 62.64
C TYR A 1150 18.50 -42.51 63.06
N ARG A 1151 19.81 -42.45 63.36
CA ARG A 1151 20.59 -43.63 63.80
C ARG A 1151 21.06 -43.44 65.24
N THR A 1152 21.08 -44.52 66.01
CA THR A 1152 21.56 -44.51 67.40
C THR A 1152 23.08 -44.28 67.53
N ASP A 1153 23.83 -44.40 66.42
CA ASP A 1153 25.24 -44.01 66.33
C ASP A 1153 25.35 -42.58 65.78
N ALA A 1154 25.63 -41.63 66.68
CA ALA A 1154 25.81 -40.21 66.34
C ALA A 1154 27.01 -39.92 65.41
N ASN A 1155 27.89 -40.90 65.14
CA ASN A 1155 29.04 -40.76 64.25
C ASN A 1155 28.88 -41.52 62.92
N ALA A 1156 27.76 -42.20 62.68
CA ALA A 1156 27.51 -42.88 61.41
C ALA A 1156 27.26 -41.86 60.30
N THR A 1157 28.02 -41.95 59.20
CA THR A 1157 27.88 -41.06 58.05
C THR A 1157 27.51 -41.82 56.78
N THR A 1158 26.65 -41.23 55.96
CA THR A 1158 26.17 -41.75 54.68
C THR A 1158 26.89 -41.03 53.55
N GLU A 1159 27.61 -41.77 52.72
CA GLU A 1159 28.18 -41.26 51.48
C GLU A 1159 27.11 -41.22 50.39
N VAL A 1160 26.83 -40.04 49.87
CA VAL A 1160 25.83 -39.77 48.84
C VAL A 1160 26.55 -39.51 47.53
N GLN A 1161 26.29 -40.34 46.51
CA GLN A 1161 26.86 -40.26 45.17
C GLN A 1161 25.75 -40.06 44.14
N LEU A 1162 25.87 -39.07 43.26
CA LEU A 1162 24.91 -38.84 42.18
C LEU A 1162 25.54 -39.22 40.84
N PHE A 1163 24.85 -40.05 40.07
CA PHE A 1163 25.27 -40.48 38.73
C PHE A 1163 24.21 -40.11 37.69
N ASP A 1164 24.63 -39.75 36.47
CA ASP A 1164 23.71 -39.80 35.32
C ASP A 1164 23.53 -41.24 34.81
N LEU A 1165 22.58 -41.44 33.89
CA LEU A 1165 22.33 -42.76 33.28
C LEU A 1165 23.46 -43.27 32.39
N SER A 1166 24.47 -42.44 32.05
CA SER A 1166 25.69 -42.89 31.38
C SER A 1166 26.70 -43.50 32.37
N GLY A 1167 26.44 -43.40 33.68
CA GLY A 1167 27.32 -43.84 34.76
C GLY A 1167 28.37 -42.81 35.16
N LYS A 1168 28.31 -41.57 34.65
CA LYS A 1168 29.19 -40.47 35.07
C LYS A 1168 28.70 -39.95 36.42
N MET A 1169 29.61 -39.93 37.41
CA MET A 1169 29.36 -39.35 38.73
C MET A 1169 29.45 -37.83 38.65
N HIS A 1170 28.40 -37.15 39.11
CA HIS A 1170 28.32 -35.69 39.16
C HIS A 1170 28.69 -35.12 40.53
N PHE A 1171 28.34 -35.84 41.59
CA PHE A 1171 28.61 -35.39 42.96
C PHE A 1171 28.86 -36.56 43.90
N ARG A 1172 29.67 -36.30 44.94
CA ARG A 1172 29.93 -37.19 46.07
C ARG A 1172 30.10 -36.37 47.34
N ASN A 1173 29.33 -36.64 48.38
CA ASN A 1173 29.49 -36.01 49.69
C ASN A 1173 29.04 -36.94 50.84
N VAL A 1174 29.33 -36.57 52.08
CA VAL A 1174 29.11 -37.41 53.25
C VAL A 1174 28.25 -36.64 54.25
N PHE A 1175 27.10 -37.20 54.64
CA PHE A 1175 26.13 -36.58 55.53
C PHE A 1175 25.87 -37.43 56.78
N GLY A 1176 25.50 -36.80 57.90
CA GLY A 1176 24.99 -37.51 59.08
C GLY A 1176 23.49 -37.82 58.96
N SER A 1177 22.87 -38.41 59.99
CA SER A 1177 21.39 -38.52 60.06
C SER A 1177 20.71 -37.15 60.09
N GLY A 1178 19.47 -37.05 59.60
CA GLY A 1178 18.69 -35.81 59.54
C GLY A 1178 18.36 -35.37 58.11
N GLN A 1179 17.70 -34.22 57.97
CA GLN A 1179 17.37 -33.61 56.68
C GLN A 1179 18.54 -32.76 56.16
N HIS A 1180 18.92 -32.98 54.91
CA HIS A 1180 20.01 -32.28 54.23
C HIS A 1180 19.51 -31.75 52.89
N ARG A 1181 19.74 -30.46 52.62
CA ARG A 1181 19.45 -29.88 51.32
C ARG A 1181 20.62 -30.10 50.37
N LEU A 1182 20.35 -30.69 49.22
CA LEU A 1182 21.30 -30.93 48.13
C LEU A 1182 21.07 -29.90 47.03
N GLU A 1183 22.03 -29.01 46.83
CA GLU A 1183 22.06 -28.07 45.71
C GLU A 1183 22.72 -28.73 44.49
N LEU A 1184 22.00 -28.84 43.38
CA LEU A 1184 22.40 -29.58 42.18
C LEU A 1184 22.62 -28.68 40.95
N GLY A 1185 22.76 -27.37 41.20
CA GLY A 1185 22.60 -26.19 40.32
C GLY A 1185 23.34 -26.09 38.98
N ASP A 1186 23.89 -27.18 38.44
CA ASP A 1186 24.52 -27.24 37.10
C ASP A 1186 24.08 -28.49 36.29
N LEU A 1187 23.15 -29.30 36.81
CA LEU A 1187 22.74 -30.56 36.19
C LEU A 1187 21.57 -30.36 35.21
N PRO A 1188 21.67 -30.85 33.95
CA PRO A 1188 20.58 -30.75 32.99
C PRO A 1188 19.36 -31.61 33.40
N THR A 1189 18.18 -31.23 32.91
CA THR A 1189 16.94 -32.04 32.98
C THR A 1189 17.23 -33.50 32.59
N GLY A 1190 16.84 -34.44 33.44
CA GLY A 1190 17.15 -35.85 33.24
C GLY A 1190 16.86 -36.72 34.45
N THR A 1191 16.98 -38.03 34.25
CA THR A 1191 16.96 -39.01 35.34
C THR A 1191 18.39 -39.25 35.82
N TYR A 1192 18.58 -39.24 37.12
CA TYR A 1192 19.83 -39.50 37.82
C TYR A 1192 19.64 -40.64 38.82
N LEU A 1193 20.73 -41.32 39.15
CA LEU A 1193 20.80 -42.32 40.20
C LEU A 1193 21.50 -41.71 41.42
N LEU A 1194 20.74 -41.45 42.48
CA LEU A 1194 21.31 -41.07 43.77
C LEU A 1194 21.59 -42.34 44.57
N ARG A 1195 22.86 -42.65 44.78
CA ARG A 1195 23.32 -43.81 45.53
C ARG A 1195 23.79 -43.38 46.92
N LEU A 1196 23.23 -44.01 47.95
CA LEU A 1196 23.55 -43.76 49.36
C LEU A 1196 24.35 -44.96 49.88
N ILE A 1197 25.54 -44.74 50.42
CA ILE A 1197 26.44 -45.79 50.92
C ILE A 1197 26.77 -45.53 52.38
N THR A 1198 26.37 -46.45 53.25
CA THR A 1198 26.65 -46.35 54.69
C THR A 1198 27.13 -47.70 55.19
N ASN A 1199 28.29 -47.75 55.85
CA ASN A 1199 28.89 -48.97 56.41
C ASN A 1199 28.98 -50.17 55.43
N GLY A 1200 29.07 -49.90 54.13
CA GLY A 1200 29.20 -50.92 53.07
C GLY A 1200 27.88 -51.38 52.44
N GLU A 1201 26.73 -50.95 52.97
CA GLU A 1201 25.42 -51.15 52.32
C GLU A 1201 25.10 -50.00 51.36
N THR A 1202 24.37 -50.30 50.30
CA THR A 1202 24.04 -49.36 49.23
C THR A 1202 22.54 -49.30 49.01
N GLU A 1203 21.95 -48.12 49.16
CA GLU A 1203 20.61 -47.78 48.69
C GLU A 1203 20.71 -46.95 47.41
N SER A 1204 19.73 -47.01 46.53
CA SER A 1204 19.74 -46.23 45.29
C SER A 1204 18.35 -45.72 44.96
N HIS A 1205 18.25 -44.43 44.70
CA HIS A 1205 17.02 -43.76 44.33
C HIS A 1205 17.12 -43.19 42.93
N ARG A 1206 15.99 -43.19 42.25
CA ARG A 1206 15.80 -42.44 41.01
C ARG A 1206 15.52 -40.99 41.38
N LEU A 1207 16.39 -40.08 40.97
CA LEU A 1207 16.16 -38.64 41.07
C LEU A 1207 15.79 -38.11 39.68
N LEU A 1208 14.64 -37.47 39.55
CA LEU A 1208 14.23 -36.76 38.35
C LEU A 1208 14.49 -35.27 38.53
N LEU A 1209 15.35 -34.71 37.69
CA LEU A 1209 15.47 -33.26 37.52
C LEU A 1209 14.66 -32.88 36.29
N LYS A 1210 13.73 -31.94 36.42
CA LYS A 1210 12.83 -31.52 35.35
C LYS A 1210 13.14 -30.12 34.87
#